data_AF-A0A2M8LG51-F1
#
_entry.id   AF-A0A2M8LG51-F1
#
_cell.length_a   1.000
_cell.length_b   1.000
_cell.length_c   1.000
_cell.angle_alpha   90.00
_cell.angle_beta   90.00
_cell.angle_gamma   90.00
#
_symmetry.space_group_name_H-M   'P 1'
#
loop_
_entity.id
_entity.type
_entity.pdbx_description
1 polymer ?
#
loop_
_entity_poly.entity_id
_entity_poly.type
_entity_poly.pdbx_seq_one_letter_code
_entity_poly.pdbx_strand_id
1 'polypeptide(L)'
;MKHGGHYLLSTARGLLMILMFLMPIFFLPITLETLELNKQTLLIVLTCASALCWLGSMLVHKQIRVRRGWSNLLPLLLVLAFILPAVESVAPYLSWVGAHRQEYTSVLTVVSLAVLFYLLSNLMGGREQHRNVHLTLIVSTSLVAFFALLETYGVNVLSAMVPSLALNTIGTLTGFTTFLIVFHVFFLGSFLSHKKGDSLFHDRWIGTIEAILTLFISVSTFFFLLLLDDAGLWALFVISLAILFSFVVFRAKDFPQSVRLVWPMVLLVGSLLFWFALPDITSISIPLEVTPNTAGSQEVAQQTLQAYSSWFGSGPGTYIFDFSQFHGVALNETDFWNTRFDRASSHVLTLLPTIGVFGLTLLGLFIVLLFIRSISQVLRPDSRDEWLESFVHLTPWLTLIVSAFIVPWNMTLVVSFGIFSGLLASQVIRKEWVKSFAKAPGVTLVVSSAFTVFALVFFIGIFVTTQRYSAEIAFAQAVELDRKEGDLQEVVALLDRASMLNTYHDTYYRNLGEALLLRVDEELGSVSSVDTLTDESLQYMQSLTASSVNAVARATELSPKNVLNWLSRGFVYRELIPVLGEASEFAVSSYLQAIELEPANPANWTELGKTYLAVAEQSRPLTVSPDTNIAQTAENTLIQMLTLAESAFEKAVELKPNYAPAHFQLAVTYERQGRVEDAVGKMESVALYNQFDVGVHFQLGMLYVQRNDPGDLDLAKTSFLHVIKLVPAYSNAHWFLASIYEQEGDIAKAVQEVEIVLQLNPGNDLVESRLERLVTGQISTSIPEAIEE
;
A
#
# COMPACT_ATOMS: atom_id res chain seq x y z
N MET A 1 22.36 34.75 -29.53
CA MET A 1 22.62 33.29 -29.46
C MET A 1 23.50 32.87 -28.29
N LYS A 2 24.65 33.51 -27.97
CA LYS A 2 25.49 33.13 -26.80
C LYS A 2 24.77 33.22 -25.43
N HIS A 3 23.87 34.19 -25.25
CA HIS A 3 23.11 34.31 -23.99
C HIS A 3 22.12 33.15 -23.75
N GLY A 4 21.47 32.64 -24.81
CA GLY A 4 20.46 31.59 -24.69
C GLY A 4 20.99 30.27 -24.10
N GLY A 5 22.21 29.88 -24.45
CA GLY A 5 22.81 28.65 -23.93
C GLY A 5 23.18 28.73 -22.43
N HIS A 6 23.59 29.91 -21.95
CA HIS A 6 23.85 30.13 -20.53
C HIS A 6 22.56 30.08 -19.70
N TYR A 7 21.46 30.64 -20.22
CA TYR A 7 20.16 30.53 -19.58
C TYR A 7 19.72 29.08 -19.43
N LEU A 8 19.79 28.26 -20.49
CA LEU A 8 19.41 26.85 -20.42
C LEU A 8 20.20 26.04 -19.38
N LEU A 9 21.51 26.28 -19.26
CA LEU A 9 22.34 25.62 -18.24
C LEU A 9 21.95 26.05 -16.81
N SER A 10 21.66 27.34 -16.63
CA SER A 10 21.17 27.87 -15.36
C SER A 10 19.81 27.29 -15.00
N THR A 11 18.90 27.17 -15.98
CA THR A 11 17.58 26.56 -15.80
C THR A 11 17.70 25.09 -15.42
N ALA A 12 18.58 24.32 -16.07
CA ALA A 12 18.81 22.91 -15.71
C ALA A 12 19.25 22.75 -14.25
N ARG A 13 20.18 23.60 -13.78
CA ARG A 13 20.61 23.63 -12.37
C ARG A 13 19.48 24.05 -11.44
N GLY A 14 18.71 25.07 -11.82
CA GLY A 14 17.55 25.55 -11.05
C GLY A 14 16.49 24.46 -10.86
N LEU A 15 16.17 23.70 -11.91
CA LEU A 15 15.22 22.58 -11.84
C LEU A 15 15.69 21.48 -10.88
N LEU A 16 16.99 21.18 -10.83
CA LEU A 16 17.55 20.23 -9.86
C LEU A 16 17.45 20.77 -8.42
N MET A 17 17.69 22.06 -8.21
CA MET A 17 17.50 22.68 -6.89
C MET A 17 16.03 22.63 -6.46
N ILE A 18 15.10 22.91 -7.36
CA ILE A 18 13.66 22.79 -7.11
C ILE A 18 13.30 21.35 -6.73
N LEU A 19 13.85 20.36 -7.45
CA LEU A 19 13.64 18.95 -7.12
C LEU A 19 14.13 18.64 -5.70
N MET A 20 15.37 19.02 -5.36
CA MET A 20 15.96 18.77 -4.04
C MET A 20 15.19 19.47 -2.91
N PHE A 21 14.69 20.69 -3.16
CA PHE A 21 13.88 21.44 -2.22
C PHE A 21 12.50 20.83 -1.99
N LEU A 22 11.81 20.47 -3.08
CA LEU A 22 10.43 19.99 -3.03
C LEU A 22 10.34 18.52 -2.61
N MET A 23 11.30 17.66 -2.96
CA MET A 23 11.21 16.21 -2.70
C MET A 23 10.82 15.83 -1.25
N PRO A 24 11.35 16.46 -0.18
CA PRO A 24 10.92 16.15 1.17
C PRO A 24 9.60 16.81 1.60
N ILE A 25 9.13 17.86 0.91
CA ILE A 25 7.93 18.64 1.28
C ILE A 25 6.71 18.30 0.41
N PHE A 26 6.93 17.74 -0.78
CA PHE A 26 5.91 17.62 -1.82
C PHE A 26 4.87 16.54 -1.50
N PHE A 27 3.60 16.96 -1.52
CA PHE A 27 2.41 16.11 -1.45
C PHE A 27 1.29 16.76 -2.26
N LEU A 28 0.31 15.98 -2.71
CA LEU A 28 -0.90 16.49 -3.36
C LEU A 28 -2.14 15.72 -2.85
N PRO A 29 -3.23 16.41 -2.48
CA PRO A 29 -4.43 15.80 -1.88
C PRO A 29 -5.44 15.29 -2.92
N ILE A 30 -5.01 15.03 -4.15
CA ILE A 30 -5.87 14.74 -5.30
C ILE A 30 -5.71 13.30 -5.82
N THR A 31 -4.89 12.49 -5.14
CA THR A 31 -4.60 11.09 -5.44
C THR A 31 -4.91 10.24 -4.20
N LEU A 32 -5.19 8.95 -4.37
CA LEU A 32 -5.52 8.06 -3.25
C LEU A 32 -4.33 7.94 -2.28
N GLU A 33 -3.14 7.68 -2.83
CA GLU A 33 -1.87 7.77 -2.10
C GLU A 33 -1.26 9.16 -2.33
N THR A 34 -0.99 9.87 -1.24
CA THR A 34 -0.72 11.33 -1.27
C THR A 34 0.76 11.70 -1.42
N LEU A 35 1.69 10.74 -1.34
CA LEU A 35 3.13 11.01 -1.26
C LEU A 35 3.94 10.37 -2.39
N GLU A 36 4.03 9.04 -2.44
CA GLU A 36 4.97 8.26 -3.22
C GLU A 36 4.77 8.46 -4.72
N LEU A 37 3.53 8.37 -5.23
CA LEU A 37 3.21 8.61 -6.64
C LEU A 37 3.47 10.07 -7.05
N ASN A 38 3.13 11.00 -6.17
CA ASN A 38 3.34 12.44 -6.36
C ASN A 38 4.84 12.76 -6.46
N LYS A 39 5.65 12.19 -5.56
CA LYS A 39 7.11 12.33 -5.55
C LYS A 39 7.77 11.64 -6.74
N GLN A 40 7.27 10.48 -7.18
CA GLN A 40 7.72 9.82 -8.41
C GLN A 40 7.53 10.74 -9.62
N THR A 41 6.35 11.33 -9.73
CA THR A 41 5.99 12.24 -10.82
C THR A 41 6.87 13.50 -10.81
N LEU A 42 7.10 14.08 -9.62
CA LEU A 42 8.01 15.20 -9.43
C LEU A 42 9.44 14.86 -9.89
N LEU A 43 9.95 13.69 -9.50
CA LEU A 43 11.26 13.18 -9.92
C LEU A 43 11.36 13.09 -11.44
N ILE A 44 10.42 12.41 -12.10
CA ILE A 44 10.42 12.19 -13.54
C ILE A 44 10.37 13.53 -14.29
N VAL A 45 9.42 14.40 -13.95
CA VAL A 45 9.20 15.66 -14.66
C VAL A 45 10.41 16.58 -14.53
N LEU A 46 10.93 16.79 -13.32
CA LEU A 46 12.03 17.73 -13.10
C LEU A 46 13.38 17.20 -13.62
N THR A 47 13.64 15.90 -13.51
CA THR A 47 14.88 15.31 -14.06
C THR A 47 14.88 15.37 -15.59
N CYS A 48 13.78 15.00 -16.24
CA CYS A 48 13.75 15.04 -17.70
C CYS A 48 13.70 16.47 -18.26
N ALA A 49 12.99 17.40 -17.60
CA ALA A 49 13.02 18.83 -17.97
C ALA A 49 14.43 19.41 -17.82
N SER A 50 15.15 19.05 -16.75
CA SER A 50 16.55 19.43 -16.54
C SER A 50 17.47 18.84 -17.60
N ALA A 51 17.28 17.56 -17.94
CA ALA A 51 18.02 16.89 -19.01
C ALA A 51 17.82 17.55 -20.37
N LEU A 52 16.58 17.95 -20.71
CA LEU A 52 16.31 18.68 -21.93
C LEU A 52 16.98 20.05 -21.96
N CYS A 53 16.90 20.80 -20.86
CA CYS A 53 17.58 22.09 -20.76
C CYS A 53 19.10 21.91 -20.92
N TRP A 54 19.67 20.87 -20.32
CA TRP A 54 21.10 20.56 -20.44
C TRP A 54 21.50 20.19 -21.87
N LEU A 55 20.79 19.25 -22.52
CA LEU A 55 21.07 18.85 -23.90
C LEU A 55 20.85 20.01 -24.88
N GLY A 56 19.79 20.79 -24.70
CA GLY A 56 19.51 22.00 -25.49
C GLY A 56 20.63 23.04 -25.36
N SER A 57 21.22 23.17 -24.18
CA SER A 57 22.37 24.07 -23.98
C SER A 57 23.58 23.65 -24.82
N MET A 58 23.82 22.35 -25.04
CA MET A 58 24.90 21.84 -25.89
C MET A 58 24.66 22.14 -27.37
N LEU A 59 23.41 22.02 -27.80
CA LEU A 59 22.98 22.35 -29.16
C LEU A 59 23.20 23.83 -29.49
N VAL A 60 22.74 24.73 -28.60
CA VAL A 60 22.86 26.19 -28.78
C VAL A 60 24.33 26.63 -28.84
N HIS A 61 25.19 26.05 -28.00
CA HIS A 61 26.62 26.35 -28.01
C HIS A 61 27.40 25.65 -29.12
N LYS A 62 26.80 24.67 -29.82
CA LYS A 62 27.48 23.80 -30.79
C LYS A 62 28.74 23.12 -30.20
N GLN A 63 28.65 22.74 -28.92
CA GLN A 63 29.72 22.13 -28.15
C GLN A 63 29.16 21.02 -27.27
N ILE A 64 29.76 19.84 -27.33
CA ILE A 64 29.48 18.78 -26.35
C ILE A 64 30.32 19.10 -25.12
N ARG A 65 29.67 19.27 -23.97
CA ARG A 65 30.31 19.49 -22.67
C ARG A 65 29.85 18.41 -21.71
N VAL A 66 30.71 17.43 -21.48
CA VAL A 66 30.45 16.31 -20.56
C VAL A 66 31.69 16.09 -19.71
N ARG A 67 31.51 15.81 -18.43
CA ARG A 67 32.60 15.41 -17.54
C ARG A 67 32.93 13.95 -17.81
N ARG A 68 34.17 13.66 -18.21
CA ARG A 68 34.59 12.31 -18.61
C ARG A 68 35.16 11.56 -17.41
N GLY A 69 34.64 10.37 -17.14
CA GLY A 69 35.19 9.42 -16.18
C GLY A 69 34.53 8.06 -16.32
N TRP A 70 35.22 7.00 -15.90
CA TRP A 70 34.65 5.64 -15.86
C TRP A 70 33.38 5.59 -15.01
N SER A 71 33.30 6.42 -13.96
CA SER A 71 32.14 6.50 -13.07
C SER A 71 30.83 6.89 -13.77
N ASN A 72 30.88 7.43 -15.00
CA ASN A 72 29.68 7.61 -15.82
C ASN A 72 29.02 6.27 -16.19
N LEU A 73 29.72 5.14 -16.16
CA LEU A 73 29.13 3.82 -16.43
C LEU A 73 28.34 3.26 -15.24
N LEU A 74 28.49 3.83 -14.04
CA LEU A 74 27.86 3.28 -12.83
C LEU A 74 26.32 3.27 -12.91
N PRO A 75 25.62 4.31 -13.40
CA PRO A 75 24.16 4.27 -13.53
C PRO A 75 23.66 3.15 -14.45
N LEU A 76 24.49 2.65 -15.37
CA LEU A 76 24.11 1.48 -16.17
C LEU A 76 23.96 0.24 -15.30
N LEU A 77 24.83 0.03 -14.32
CA LEU A 77 24.72 -1.08 -13.37
C LEU A 77 23.42 -0.96 -12.55
N LEU A 78 23.11 0.26 -12.10
CA LEU A 78 21.87 0.55 -11.38
C LEU A 78 20.64 0.24 -12.25
N VAL A 79 20.62 0.68 -13.51
CA VAL A 79 19.49 0.41 -14.42
C VAL A 79 19.37 -1.08 -14.78
N LEU A 80 20.48 -1.74 -15.09
CA LEU A 80 20.50 -3.17 -15.41
C LEU A 80 20.05 -4.05 -14.25
N ALA A 81 20.28 -3.61 -13.00
CA ALA A 81 19.81 -4.31 -11.80
C ALA A 81 18.29 -4.44 -11.75
N PHE A 82 17.53 -3.58 -12.44
CA PHE A 82 16.06 -3.58 -12.44
C PHE A 82 15.45 -3.93 -13.79
N ILE A 83 16.07 -3.55 -14.92
CA ILE A 83 15.56 -3.90 -16.25
C ILE A 83 15.53 -5.41 -16.45
N LEU A 84 16.59 -6.12 -16.07
CA LEU A 84 16.68 -7.56 -16.33
C LEU A 84 15.64 -8.34 -15.52
N PRO A 85 15.47 -8.11 -14.20
CA PRO A 85 14.32 -8.61 -13.46
C PRO A 85 12.95 -8.24 -14.03
N ALA A 86 12.78 -7.00 -14.51
CA ALA A 86 11.49 -6.54 -15.04
C ALA A 86 11.05 -7.26 -16.33
N VAL A 87 11.99 -7.83 -17.10
CA VAL A 87 11.68 -8.61 -18.31
C VAL A 87 10.99 -9.93 -17.94
N GLU A 88 11.42 -10.58 -16.85
CA GLU A 88 10.88 -11.86 -16.36
C GLU A 88 9.82 -11.66 -15.27
N SER A 89 9.31 -10.43 -15.10
CA SER A 89 8.43 -10.12 -13.98
C SER A 89 7.06 -10.77 -14.11
N VAL A 90 6.55 -11.24 -12.97
CA VAL A 90 5.19 -11.76 -12.84
C VAL A 90 4.11 -10.69 -12.99
N ALA A 91 4.47 -9.41 -12.90
CA ALA A 91 3.58 -8.27 -13.11
C ALA A 91 4.30 -7.16 -13.90
N PRO A 92 4.37 -7.30 -15.23
CA PRO A 92 5.19 -6.42 -16.07
C PRO A 92 4.82 -4.93 -15.92
N TYR A 93 3.54 -4.57 -15.93
CA TYR A 93 3.14 -3.17 -15.80
C TYR A 93 3.65 -2.54 -14.49
N LEU A 94 3.50 -3.26 -13.38
CA LEU A 94 3.99 -2.83 -12.06
C LEU A 94 5.52 -2.65 -12.06
N SER A 95 6.26 -3.63 -12.58
CA SER A 95 7.72 -3.60 -12.65
C SER A 95 8.28 -2.48 -13.53
N TRP A 96 7.65 -2.21 -14.66
CA TRP A 96 8.15 -1.20 -15.61
C TRP A 96 7.75 0.22 -15.22
N VAL A 97 6.53 0.40 -14.72
CA VAL A 97 5.89 1.73 -14.56
C VAL A 97 5.66 2.09 -13.08
N GLY A 98 5.33 1.10 -12.24
CA GLY A 98 4.88 1.28 -10.86
C GLY A 98 3.36 1.41 -10.72
N ALA A 99 2.86 1.39 -9.48
CA ALA A 99 1.44 1.57 -9.14
C ALA A 99 1.24 2.72 -8.13
N HIS A 100 -0.03 3.00 -7.78
CA HIS A 100 -0.45 4.02 -6.81
C HIS A 100 -0.31 3.55 -5.34
N ARG A 101 0.73 2.76 -5.05
CA ARG A 101 0.99 2.17 -3.73
C ARG A 101 2.16 2.84 -3.04
N GLN A 102 2.34 2.41 -1.80
CA GLN A 102 3.42 2.83 -0.96
C GLN A 102 4.78 2.34 -1.48
N GLU A 103 4.84 1.11 -2.00
CA GLU A 103 6.00 0.61 -2.73
C GLU A 103 6.13 1.23 -4.12
N TYR A 104 7.24 1.94 -4.35
CA TYR A 104 7.47 2.83 -5.51
C TYR A 104 8.48 2.28 -6.53
N THR A 105 9.04 1.10 -6.26
CA THR A 105 10.13 0.52 -7.03
C THR A 105 9.65 0.12 -8.43
N SER A 106 10.28 0.69 -9.46
CA SER A 106 10.02 0.36 -10.87
C SER A 106 11.21 0.75 -11.75
N VAL A 107 11.26 0.21 -12.98
CA VAL A 107 12.27 0.60 -13.98
C VAL A 107 12.20 2.11 -14.26
N LEU A 108 11.00 2.68 -14.36
CA LEU A 108 10.80 4.12 -14.56
C LEU A 108 11.43 4.97 -13.44
N THR A 109 11.23 4.58 -12.18
CA THR A 109 11.87 5.24 -11.03
C THR A 109 13.39 5.18 -11.13
N VAL A 110 13.94 3.99 -11.40
CA VAL A 110 15.40 3.76 -11.42
C VAL A 110 16.08 4.46 -12.60
N VAL A 111 15.45 4.49 -13.77
CA VAL A 111 15.92 5.27 -14.93
C VAL A 111 15.95 6.76 -14.58
N SER A 112 14.93 7.27 -13.89
CA SER A 112 14.90 8.68 -13.45
C SER A 112 16.01 8.99 -12.45
N LEU A 113 16.34 8.06 -11.54
CA LEU A 113 17.50 8.18 -10.64
C LEU A 113 18.83 8.13 -11.39
N ALA A 114 18.96 7.29 -12.41
CA ALA A 114 20.14 7.25 -13.26
C ALA A 114 20.33 8.57 -14.02
N VAL A 115 19.25 9.15 -14.56
CA VAL A 115 19.27 10.50 -15.17
C VAL A 115 19.66 11.56 -14.14
N LEU A 116 19.07 11.53 -12.93
CA LEU A 116 19.43 12.43 -11.84
C LEU A 116 20.93 12.36 -11.50
N PHE A 117 21.49 11.15 -11.38
CA PHE A 117 22.91 10.94 -11.16
C PHE A 117 23.76 11.60 -12.26
N TYR A 118 23.40 11.40 -13.54
CA TYR A 118 24.12 11.99 -14.66
C TYR A 118 24.05 13.52 -14.64
N LEU A 119 22.88 14.09 -14.34
CA LEU A 119 22.70 15.53 -14.29
C LEU A 119 23.50 16.15 -13.15
N LEU A 120 23.45 15.58 -11.95
CA LEU A 120 24.23 16.06 -10.81
C LEU A 120 25.73 15.95 -11.08
N SER A 121 26.20 14.80 -11.56
CA SER A 121 27.63 14.58 -11.84
C SER A 121 28.20 15.54 -12.90
N ASN A 122 27.36 16.01 -13.83
CA ASN A 122 27.77 16.92 -14.91
C ASN A 122 27.52 18.40 -14.60
N LEU A 123 26.47 18.74 -13.87
CA LEU A 123 26.01 20.12 -13.66
C LEU A 123 26.41 20.71 -12.31
N MET A 124 26.53 19.86 -11.28
CA MET A 124 26.76 20.24 -9.89
C MET A 124 28.15 19.80 -9.46
N GLY A 125 29.19 20.43 -9.99
CA GLY A 125 30.56 20.03 -9.66
C GLY A 125 31.50 21.18 -9.38
N GLY A 126 30.94 22.33 -9.00
CA GLY A 126 31.70 23.44 -8.46
C GLY A 126 31.22 23.74 -7.04
N ARG A 127 32.12 24.33 -6.25
CA ARG A 127 31.91 24.59 -4.82
C ARG A 127 30.68 25.45 -4.52
N GLU A 128 30.44 26.45 -5.35
CA GLU A 128 29.26 27.31 -5.23
C GLU A 128 27.97 26.51 -5.41
N GLN A 129 27.95 25.56 -6.35
CA GLN A 129 26.78 24.71 -6.56
C GLN A 129 26.53 23.83 -5.34
N HIS A 130 27.54 23.15 -4.78
CA HIS A 130 27.35 22.31 -3.59
C HIS A 130 26.95 23.12 -2.36
N ARG A 131 27.49 24.32 -2.19
CA ARG A 131 27.05 25.25 -1.15
C ARG A 131 25.58 25.64 -1.30
N ASN A 132 25.11 25.89 -2.52
CA ASN A 132 23.69 26.16 -2.77
C ASN A 132 22.83 24.91 -2.54
N VAL A 133 23.34 23.70 -2.84
CA VAL A 133 22.67 22.43 -2.53
C VAL A 133 22.52 22.27 -1.02
N HIS A 134 23.58 22.52 -0.25
CA HIS A 134 23.55 22.48 1.22
C HIS A 134 22.48 23.41 1.78
N LEU A 135 22.45 24.67 1.35
CA LEU A 135 21.43 25.64 1.78
C LEU A 135 20.01 25.20 1.38
N THR A 136 19.84 24.65 0.18
CA THR A 136 18.54 24.18 -0.29
C THR A 136 18.01 23.05 0.59
N LEU A 137 18.86 22.04 0.84
CA LEU A 137 18.50 20.87 1.63
C LEU A 137 18.27 21.22 3.11
N ILE A 138 19.09 22.10 3.70
CA ILE A 138 18.92 22.46 5.13
C ILE A 138 17.63 23.21 5.39
N VAL A 139 17.23 24.09 4.47
CA VAL A 139 15.94 24.79 4.56
C VAL A 139 14.80 23.80 4.37
N SER A 140 14.84 22.92 3.36
CA SER A 140 13.75 21.98 3.14
C SER A 140 13.59 20.97 4.27
N THR A 141 14.70 20.41 4.79
CA THR A 141 14.67 19.48 5.92
C THR A 141 14.16 20.15 7.19
N SER A 142 14.54 21.42 7.43
CA SER A 142 14.05 22.18 8.58
C SER A 142 12.54 22.45 8.49
N LEU A 143 12.01 22.74 7.29
CA LEU A 143 10.57 22.92 7.10
C LEU A 143 9.78 21.65 7.44
N VAL A 144 10.23 20.49 6.95
CA VAL A 144 9.58 19.20 7.27
C VAL A 144 9.65 18.91 8.77
N ALA A 145 10.82 19.08 9.40
CA ALA A 145 10.96 18.87 10.84
C ALA A 145 10.08 19.83 11.66
N PHE A 146 9.95 21.08 11.21
CA PHE A 146 9.09 22.08 11.86
C PHE A 146 7.61 21.70 11.78
N PHE A 147 7.10 21.31 10.60
CA PHE A 147 5.72 20.85 10.48
C PHE A 147 5.46 19.59 11.30
N ALA A 148 6.39 18.64 11.32
CA ALA A 148 6.24 17.44 12.12
C ALA A 148 6.16 17.72 13.62
N LEU A 149 6.96 18.68 14.12
CA LEU A 149 6.85 19.12 15.51
C LEU A 149 5.48 19.76 15.78
N LEU A 150 5.00 20.62 14.88
CA LEU A 150 3.67 21.24 15.03
C LEU A 150 2.55 20.20 15.14
N GLU A 151 2.51 19.22 14.24
CA GLU A 151 1.54 18.11 14.30
C GLU A 151 1.66 17.33 15.62
N THR A 152 2.89 17.02 16.03
CA THR A 152 3.14 16.27 17.28
C THR A 152 2.60 17.01 18.52
N TYR A 153 2.59 18.35 18.52
CA TYR A 153 2.03 19.19 19.59
C TYR A 153 0.55 19.55 19.37
N GLY A 154 -0.15 18.93 18.40
CA GLY A 154 -1.57 19.12 18.14
C GLY A 154 -1.92 20.37 17.34
N VAL A 155 -0.93 21.02 16.71
CA VAL A 155 -1.17 22.11 15.75
C VAL A 155 -1.33 21.50 14.36
N ASN A 156 -2.57 21.07 14.08
CA ASN A 156 -2.96 20.34 12.87
C ASN A 156 -2.92 21.24 11.62
N VAL A 157 -1.80 21.26 10.90
CA VAL A 157 -1.61 22.02 9.65
C VAL A 157 -1.75 21.10 8.44
N LEU A 158 -0.93 20.05 8.38
CA LEU A 158 -0.92 19.01 7.37
C LEU A 158 -2.15 18.12 7.49
N SER A 159 -2.45 17.62 8.70
CA SER A 159 -3.58 16.74 8.95
C SER A 159 -4.94 17.41 8.68
N ALA A 160 -5.01 18.73 8.85
CA ALA A 160 -6.19 19.52 8.48
C ALA A 160 -6.37 19.67 6.96
N MET A 161 -5.28 19.66 6.18
CA MET A 161 -5.34 19.67 4.72
C MET A 161 -5.60 18.26 4.16
N VAL A 162 -4.94 17.26 4.75
CA VAL A 162 -4.93 15.87 4.30
C VAL A 162 -4.84 14.96 5.53
N PRO A 163 -5.93 14.28 5.93
CA PRO A 163 -5.92 13.44 7.13
C PRO A 163 -4.86 12.31 7.11
N SER A 164 -4.51 11.79 5.93
CA SER A 164 -3.46 10.76 5.79
C SER A 164 -2.04 11.25 6.09
N LEU A 165 -1.81 12.56 6.13
CA LEU A 165 -0.50 13.18 6.44
C LEU A 165 -0.35 13.49 7.94
N ALA A 166 -0.87 12.60 8.79
CA ALA A 166 -1.08 12.83 10.22
C ALA A 166 0.13 13.39 11.00
N LEU A 167 1.37 13.22 10.53
CA LEU A 167 2.56 13.78 11.19
C LEU A 167 3.54 14.49 10.26
N ASN A 168 3.75 14.04 9.02
CA ASN A 168 4.84 14.58 8.19
C ASN A 168 4.62 14.32 6.68
N THR A 169 5.42 14.98 5.86
CA THR A 169 5.38 14.87 4.39
C THR A 169 6.36 13.85 3.81
N ILE A 170 7.13 13.14 4.64
CA ILE A 170 8.08 12.11 4.21
C ILE A 170 7.37 10.76 4.05
N GLY A 171 6.50 10.41 4.99
CA GLY A 171 5.73 9.17 5.02
C GLY A 171 5.63 8.65 6.45
N THR A 172 5.94 7.37 6.63
CA THR A 172 5.94 6.75 7.96
C THR A 172 6.93 7.41 8.92
N LEU A 173 6.68 7.29 10.23
CA LEU A 173 7.47 7.96 11.25
C LEU A 173 8.90 7.40 11.31
N THR A 174 9.05 6.09 11.04
CA THR A 174 10.36 5.43 10.87
C THR A 174 11.12 5.96 9.67
N GLY A 175 10.45 6.10 8.51
CA GLY A 175 11.05 6.68 7.31
C GLY A 175 11.45 8.15 7.48
N PHE A 176 10.61 8.94 8.16
CA PHE A 176 10.88 10.34 8.50
C PHE A 176 12.08 10.49 9.45
N THR A 177 12.14 9.69 10.51
CA THR A 177 13.24 9.76 11.48
C THR A 177 14.55 9.32 10.84
N THR A 178 14.52 8.28 9.99
CA THR A 178 15.66 7.88 9.15
C THR A 178 16.14 9.02 8.26
N PHE A 179 15.22 9.73 7.60
CA PHE A 179 15.54 10.92 6.80
C PHE A 179 16.22 12.01 7.65
N LEU A 180 15.71 12.29 8.86
CA LEU A 180 16.35 13.22 9.78
C LEU A 180 17.76 12.78 10.19
N ILE A 181 17.99 11.50 10.46
CA ILE A 181 19.33 10.96 10.80
C ILE A 181 20.32 11.17 9.65
N VAL A 182 19.93 10.85 8.42
CA VAL A 182 20.75 11.01 7.20
C VAL A 182 21.15 12.48 7.03
N PHE A 183 20.19 13.39 7.11
CA PHE A 183 20.44 14.81 6.89
C PHE A 183 21.13 15.48 8.08
N HIS A 184 20.90 15.00 9.30
CA HIS A 184 21.62 15.43 10.49
C HIS A 184 23.13 15.27 10.29
N VAL A 185 23.62 14.08 9.89
CA VAL A 185 25.06 13.86 9.70
C VAL A 185 25.64 14.67 8.53
N PHE A 186 24.86 14.94 7.49
CA PHE A 186 25.25 15.82 6.38
C PHE A 186 25.49 17.27 6.84
N PHE A 187 24.54 17.85 7.57
CA PHE A 187 24.65 19.22 8.07
C PHE A 187 25.68 19.35 9.19
N LEU A 188 25.77 18.34 10.05
CA LEU A 188 26.76 18.31 11.12
C LEU A 188 28.19 18.21 10.55
N GLY A 189 28.42 17.34 9.56
CA GLY A 189 29.71 17.24 8.88
C GLY A 189 30.14 18.57 8.25
N SER A 190 29.21 19.29 7.62
CA SER A 190 29.44 20.63 7.04
C SER A 190 29.75 21.68 8.11
N PHE A 191 29.04 21.66 9.23
CA PHE A 191 29.26 22.58 10.35
C PHE A 191 30.61 22.35 11.05
N LEU A 192 30.97 21.10 11.30
CA LEU A 192 32.24 20.72 11.94
C LEU A 192 33.45 21.14 11.10
N SER A 193 33.34 20.95 9.78
CA SER A 193 34.41 21.24 8.82
C SER A 193 34.45 22.70 8.33
N HIS A 194 33.50 23.54 8.75
CA HIS A 194 33.37 24.92 8.29
C HIS A 194 34.58 25.79 8.67
N LYS A 195 35.20 26.38 7.64
CA LYS A 195 36.27 27.36 7.70
C LYS A 195 35.93 28.54 6.80
N LYS A 196 36.09 29.77 7.28
CA LYS A 196 35.72 31.00 6.55
C LYS A 196 36.35 31.05 5.16
N GLY A 197 35.54 31.30 4.13
CA GLY A 197 35.94 31.31 2.72
C GLY A 197 36.27 29.94 2.10
N ASP A 198 36.22 28.87 2.90
CA ASP A 198 36.69 27.52 2.56
C ASP A 198 35.75 26.46 3.18
N SER A 199 34.44 26.61 2.93
CA SER A 199 33.39 25.70 3.40
C SER A 199 32.20 25.57 2.43
N LEU A 200 31.42 24.51 2.65
CA LEU A 200 30.07 24.37 2.10
C LEU A 200 29.07 25.25 2.82
N PHE A 201 29.29 25.49 4.12
CA PHE A 201 28.59 26.51 4.87
C PHE A 201 28.87 27.91 4.31
N HIS A 202 27.86 28.76 4.26
CA HIS A 202 28.03 30.16 3.92
C HIS A 202 28.73 30.93 5.04
N ASP A 203 29.33 32.06 4.67
CA ASP A 203 29.85 33.03 5.63
C ASP A 203 28.77 34.06 6.01
N ARG A 204 29.02 34.83 7.07
CA ARG A 204 28.15 35.94 7.54
C ARG A 204 26.78 35.44 8.02
N TRP A 205 25.74 36.26 7.86
CA TRP A 205 24.41 36.02 8.40
C TRP A 205 23.76 34.73 7.85
N ILE A 206 24.03 34.37 6.59
CA ILE A 206 23.51 33.12 5.99
C ILE A 206 24.10 31.91 6.72
N GLY A 207 25.42 31.91 6.98
CA GLY A 207 26.06 30.87 7.77
C GLY A 207 25.50 30.79 9.19
N THR A 208 25.19 31.92 9.82
CA THR A 208 24.53 31.90 11.14
C THR A 208 23.17 31.22 11.10
N ILE A 209 22.36 31.48 10.06
CA ILE A 209 21.08 30.79 9.86
C ILE A 209 21.31 29.29 9.66
N GLU A 210 22.24 28.90 8.78
CA GLU A 210 22.55 27.49 8.58
C GLU A 210 22.98 26.81 9.90
N ALA A 211 23.71 27.49 10.79
CA ALA A 211 24.10 26.93 12.09
C ALA A 211 22.91 26.71 13.03
N ILE A 212 21.99 27.68 13.06
CA ILE A 212 20.74 27.57 13.83
C ILE A 212 19.90 26.41 13.30
N LEU A 213 19.78 26.28 11.97
CA LEU A 213 19.03 25.20 11.35
C LEU A 213 19.70 23.83 11.58
N THR A 214 21.04 23.73 11.53
CA THR A 214 21.76 22.49 11.89
C THR A 214 21.47 22.08 13.32
N LEU A 215 21.47 23.04 14.25
CA LEU A 215 21.12 22.79 15.66
C LEU A 215 19.65 22.34 15.79
N PHE A 216 18.73 23.04 15.14
CA PHE A 216 17.31 22.72 15.13
C PHE A 216 17.05 21.30 14.62
N ILE A 217 17.67 20.92 13.50
CA ILE A 217 17.58 19.55 12.97
C ILE A 217 18.16 18.55 13.96
N SER A 218 19.31 18.84 14.58
CA SER A 218 19.90 17.95 15.59
C SER A 218 18.99 17.69 16.79
N VAL A 219 18.36 18.74 17.32
CA VAL A 219 17.40 18.63 18.43
C VAL A 219 16.16 17.86 17.98
N SER A 220 15.65 18.15 16.77
CA SER A 220 14.47 17.46 16.21
C SER A 220 14.75 15.97 15.99
N THR A 221 15.89 15.61 15.42
CA THR A 221 16.29 14.20 15.23
C THR A 221 16.31 13.47 16.56
N PHE A 222 16.92 14.06 17.60
CA PHE A 222 16.98 13.45 18.92
C PHE A 222 15.58 13.34 19.55
N PHE A 223 14.74 14.35 19.41
CA PHE A 223 13.35 14.31 19.88
C PHE A 223 12.55 13.17 19.22
N PHE A 224 12.62 13.01 17.90
CA PHE A 224 11.89 11.94 17.22
C PHE A 224 12.45 10.54 17.49
N LEU A 225 13.75 10.42 17.77
CA LEU A 225 14.33 9.18 18.29
C LEU A 225 13.75 8.80 19.65
N LEU A 226 13.62 9.78 20.57
CA LEU A 226 12.98 9.57 21.87
C LEU A 226 11.49 9.25 21.75
N LEU A 227 10.81 9.85 20.78
CA LEU A 227 9.38 9.66 20.58
C LEU A 227 9.04 8.26 20.06
N LEU A 228 9.88 7.72 19.18
CA LEU A 228 9.67 6.39 18.58
C LEU A 228 10.22 5.26 19.45
N ASP A 229 11.29 5.52 20.18
CA ASP A 229 12.07 4.56 20.97
C ASP A 229 12.38 3.22 20.26
N ASP A 230 12.63 3.29 18.95
CA ASP A 230 13.00 2.11 18.16
C ASP A 230 14.50 1.81 18.25
N ALA A 231 14.85 0.59 18.66
CA ALA A 231 16.23 0.14 18.83
C ALA A 231 17.03 0.18 17.51
N GLY A 232 16.38 -0.07 16.36
CA GLY A 232 17.01 0.00 15.04
C GLY A 232 17.40 1.42 14.66
N LEU A 233 16.53 2.41 14.93
CA LEU A 233 16.79 3.83 14.69
C LEU A 233 17.88 4.39 15.61
N TRP A 234 17.90 4.00 16.89
CA TRP A 234 18.98 4.34 17.81
C TRP A 234 20.32 3.80 17.31
N ALA A 235 20.37 2.53 16.91
CA ALA A 235 21.56 1.91 16.34
C ALA A 235 22.02 2.64 15.07
N LEU A 236 21.09 2.98 14.16
CA LEU A 236 21.39 3.73 12.95
C LEU A 236 21.99 5.10 13.26
N PHE A 237 21.45 5.83 14.23
CA PHE A 237 21.95 7.15 14.63
C PHE A 237 23.38 7.06 15.19
N VAL A 238 23.63 6.10 16.09
CA VAL A 238 24.96 5.85 16.67
C VAL A 238 25.98 5.47 15.60
N ILE A 239 25.64 4.54 14.70
CA ILE A 239 26.51 4.13 13.59
C ILE A 239 26.81 5.33 12.68
N SER A 240 25.82 6.17 12.40
CA SER A 240 25.98 7.36 11.54
C SER A 240 26.93 8.38 12.14
N LEU A 241 26.80 8.65 13.45
CA LEU A 241 27.74 9.50 14.17
C LEU A 241 29.14 8.87 14.23
N ALA A 242 29.25 7.56 14.45
CA ALA A 242 30.53 6.86 14.46
C ALA A 242 31.25 6.96 13.09
N ILE A 243 30.52 6.81 11.98
CA ILE A 243 31.05 7.02 10.61
C ILE A 243 31.58 8.45 10.49
N LEU A 244 30.79 9.47 10.88
CA LEU A 244 31.20 10.87 10.85
C LEU A 244 32.49 11.10 11.68
N PHE A 245 32.52 10.62 12.92
CA PHE A 245 33.64 10.80 13.84
C PHE A 245 34.90 10.07 13.39
N SER A 246 34.78 8.91 12.75
CA SER A 246 35.94 8.19 12.22
C SER A 246 36.75 9.09 11.28
N PHE A 247 36.07 9.79 10.37
CA PHE A 247 36.70 10.76 9.48
C PHE A 247 37.25 11.98 10.21
N VAL A 248 36.56 12.47 11.24
CA VAL A 248 37.07 13.56 12.09
C VAL A 248 38.40 13.17 12.72
N VAL A 249 38.49 11.97 13.31
CA VAL A 249 39.71 11.48 13.96
C VAL A 249 40.84 11.30 12.96
N PHE A 250 40.60 10.68 11.81
CA PHE A 250 41.62 10.48 10.77
C PHE A 250 42.17 11.79 10.20
N ARG A 251 41.39 12.87 10.24
CA ARG A 251 41.69 14.16 9.62
C ARG A 251 41.57 15.34 10.59
N ALA A 252 41.89 15.15 11.86
CA ALA A 252 41.68 16.14 12.92
C ALA A 252 42.25 17.55 12.59
N LYS A 253 43.37 17.61 11.87
CA LYS A 253 44.01 18.86 11.41
C LYS A 253 43.13 19.72 10.48
N ASP A 254 42.19 19.11 9.78
CA ASP A 254 41.33 19.78 8.79
C ASP A 254 40.06 20.39 9.43
N PHE A 255 39.88 20.18 10.75
CA PHE A 255 38.80 20.72 11.58
C PHE A 255 39.30 21.89 12.44
N PRO A 256 38.88 23.14 12.14
CA PRO A 256 39.50 24.33 12.71
C PRO A 256 39.10 24.63 14.16
N GLN A 257 37.97 24.09 14.66
CA GLN A 257 37.42 24.40 15.98
C GLN A 257 37.01 23.14 16.72
N SER A 258 37.83 22.70 17.68
CA SER A 258 37.57 21.50 18.50
C SER A 258 36.30 21.62 19.35
N VAL A 259 35.94 22.83 19.80
CA VAL A 259 34.72 23.07 20.59
C VAL A 259 33.45 22.64 19.87
N ARG A 260 33.42 22.69 18.52
CA ARG A 260 32.24 22.24 17.76
C ARG A 260 31.95 20.74 17.89
N LEU A 261 32.93 19.94 18.33
CA LEU A 261 32.76 18.50 18.54
C LEU A 261 31.99 18.17 19.82
N VAL A 262 31.89 19.10 20.77
CA VAL A 262 31.18 18.87 22.04
C VAL A 262 29.72 18.49 21.79
N TRP A 263 29.03 19.21 20.90
CA TRP A 263 27.62 18.96 20.60
C TRP A 263 27.35 17.56 20.01
N PRO A 264 28.02 17.13 18.91
CA PRO A 264 27.95 15.76 18.44
C PRO A 264 28.28 14.70 19.50
N MET A 265 29.27 14.96 20.37
CA MET A 265 29.66 14.01 21.41
C MET A 265 28.59 13.88 22.50
N VAL A 266 27.94 14.98 22.87
CA VAL A 266 26.80 14.97 23.80
C VAL A 266 25.65 14.16 23.21
N LEU A 267 25.31 14.37 21.94
CA LEU A 267 24.28 13.58 21.25
C LEU A 267 24.64 12.11 21.16
N LEU A 268 25.90 11.77 20.87
CA LEU A 268 26.37 10.38 20.84
C LEU A 268 26.23 9.72 22.21
N VAL A 269 26.76 10.34 23.26
CA VAL A 269 26.67 9.81 24.63
C VAL A 269 25.21 9.70 25.07
N GLY A 270 24.39 10.71 24.80
CA GLY A 270 22.95 10.69 25.05
C GLY A 270 22.28 9.51 24.35
N SER A 271 22.52 9.34 23.05
CA SER A 271 21.93 8.24 22.27
C SER A 271 22.34 6.85 22.76
N LEU A 272 23.59 6.67 23.21
CA LEU A 272 24.04 5.40 23.81
C LEU A 272 23.33 5.10 25.13
N LEU A 273 23.03 6.13 25.94
CA LEU A 273 22.28 5.95 27.18
C LEU A 273 20.83 5.51 26.92
N PHE A 274 20.16 6.12 25.94
CA PHE A 274 18.79 5.73 25.58
C PHE A 274 18.74 4.34 24.96
N TRP A 275 19.68 4.00 24.07
CA TRP A 275 19.72 2.67 23.48
C TRP A 275 19.87 1.52 24.50
N PHE A 276 20.61 1.73 25.60
CA PHE A 276 20.93 0.65 26.54
C PHE A 276 20.26 0.73 27.92
N ALA A 277 19.79 1.91 28.36
CA ALA A 277 19.58 2.13 29.80
C ALA A 277 18.35 2.96 30.21
N LEU A 278 17.63 3.61 29.29
CA LEU A 278 16.47 4.44 29.64
C LEU A 278 15.19 3.92 28.99
N PRO A 279 14.10 3.71 29.76
CA PRO A 279 12.81 3.32 29.20
C PRO A 279 12.08 4.51 28.57
N ASP A 280 11.01 4.20 27.82
CA ASP A 280 10.05 5.14 27.24
C ASP A 280 9.67 6.26 28.22
N ILE A 281 9.98 7.50 27.82
CA ILE A 281 9.73 8.72 28.62
C ILE A 281 8.66 9.62 28.03
N THR A 282 8.13 9.31 26.84
CA THR A 282 7.09 10.12 26.18
C THR A 282 5.71 9.48 26.29
N SER A 283 4.72 10.27 26.70
CA SER A 283 3.30 9.88 26.75
C SER A 283 2.49 10.35 25.53
N ILE A 284 3.19 10.74 24.46
CA ILE A 284 2.57 11.26 23.23
C ILE A 284 2.06 10.07 22.41
N SER A 285 0.77 10.09 22.06
CA SER A 285 0.19 9.09 21.17
C SER A 285 0.71 9.28 19.75
N ILE A 286 1.44 8.29 19.24
CA ILE A 286 1.86 8.23 17.84
C ILE A 286 0.98 7.26 17.03
N PRO A 287 0.75 7.53 15.73
CA PRO A 287 0.10 6.57 14.85
C PRO A 287 0.88 5.25 14.83
N LEU A 288 0.17 4.13 14.93
CA LEU A 288 0.79 2.81 14.89
C LEU A 288 1.35 2.54 13.48
N GLU A 289 2.66 2.34 13.38
CA GLU A 289 3.32 1.83 12.19
C GLU A 289 3.54 0.33 12.34
N VAL A 290 3.13 -0.44 11.33
CA VAL A 290 3.19 -1.90 11.37
C VAL A 290 3.94 -2.38 10.14
N THR A 291 4.93 -3.24 10.35
CA THR A 291 5.69 -3.90 9.29
C THR A 291 5.81 -5.38 9.60
N PRO A 292 6.04 -6.24 8.59
CA PRO A 292 6.37 -7.64 8.84
C PRO A 292 7.61 -7.73 9.74
N ASN A 293 7.69 -8.76 10.56
CA ASN A 293 8.92 -9.03 11.30
C ASN A 293 10.03 -9.52 10.35
N THR A 294 11.29 -9.44 10.81
CA THR A 294 12.46 -9.80 9.98
C THR A 294 12.50 -11.28 9.60
N ALA A 295 12.06 -12.18 10.47
CA ALA A 295 12.06 -13.61 10.19
C ALA A 295 11.06 -13.97 9.07
N GLY A 296 9.83 -13.46 9.16
CA GLY A 296 8.81 -13.62 8.11
C GLY A 296 9.22 -12.94 6.81
N SER A 297 9.87 -11.77 6.87
CA SER A 297 10.44 -11.12 5.68
C SER A 297 11.50 -11.98 4.99
N GLN A 298 12.35 -12.66 5.76
CA GLN A 298 13.36 -13.59 5.24
C GLN A 298 12.73 -14.86 4.65
N GLU A 299 11.70 -15.39 5.29
CA GLU A 299 10.94 -16.54 4.80
C GLU A 299 10.29 -16.23 3.44
N VAL A 300 9.58 -15.11 3.33
CA VAL A 300 9.01 -14.63 2.06
C VAL A 300 10.10 -14.50 1.00
N ALA A 301 11.24 -13.88 1.35
CA ALA A 301 12.36 -13.74 0.40
C ALA A 301 12.91 -15.09 -0.07
N GLN A 302 13.10 -16.04 0.85
CA GLN A 302 13.62 -17.37 0.53
C GLN A 302 12.65 -18.16 -0.36
N GLN A 303 11.36 -18.19 0.00
CA GLN A 303 10.36 -18.93 -0.76
C GLN A 303 10.15 -18.33 -2.15
N THR A 304 10.15 -17.00 -2.27
CA THR A 304 10.06 -16.29 -3.57
C THR A 304 11.20 -16.70 -4.51
N LEU A 305 12.44 -16.71 -4.01
CA LEU A 305 13.61 -17.09 -4.83
C LEU A 305 13.63 -18.58 -5.20
N GLN A 306 12.89 -19.43 -4.48
CA GLN A 306 12.71 -20.85 -4.81
C GLN A 306 11.58 -21.08 -5.81
N ALA A 307 10.48 -20.34 -5.68
CA ALA A 307 9.30 -20.47 -6.55
C ALA A 307 9.48 -19.79 -7.91
N TYR A 308 10.19 -18.66 -7.93
CA TYR A 308 10.51 -17.91 -9.14
C TYR A 308 11.98 -18.06 -9.52
N SER A 309 12.59 -17.02 -10.10
CA SER A 309 14.01 -17.04 -10.44
C SER A 309 14.87 -16.62 -9.25
N SER A 310 15.80 -17.46 -8.82
CA SER A 310 16.80 -17.07 -7.82
C SER A 310 17.70 -15.91 -8.30
N TRP A 311 17.88 -15.77 -9.63
CA TRP A 311 18.67 -14.70 -10.23
C TRP A 311 17.89 -13.39 -10.33
N PHE A 312 16.62 -13.45 -10.74
CA PHE A 312 15.83 -12.27 -11.13
C PHE A 312 14.69 -11.92 -10.17
N GLY A 313 14.32 -12.81 -9.26
CA GLY A 313 13.19 -12.61 -8.37
C GLY A 313 11.84 -12.67 -9.09
N SER A 314 10.83 -12.05 -8.49
CA SER A 314 9.46 -11.88 -9.01
C SER A 314 9.27 -10.62 -9.88
N GLY A 315 10.21 -9.68 -9.80
CA GLY A 315 10.24 -8.41 -10.53
C GLY A 315 10.19 -7.17 -9.61
N PRO A 316 10.67 -6.00 -10.07
CA PRO A 316 10.60 -4.77 -9.28
C PRO A 316 9.19 -4.42 -8.78
N GLY A 317 9.04 -4.11 -7.49
CA GLY A 317 7.75 -3.66 -6.93
C GLY A 317 6.69 -4.75 -6.71
N THR A 318 7.01 -6.03 -6.91
CA THR A 318 6.06 -7.15 -6.77
C THR A 318 6.01 -7.78 -5.38
N TYR A 319 6.66 -7.18 -4.36
CA TYR A 319 6.76 -7.76 -3.02
C TYR A 319 5.39 -8.11 -2.40
N ILE A 320 4.35 -7.34 -2.69
CA ILE A 320 2.99 -7.64 -2.22
C ILE A 320 2.46 -9.00 -2.71
N PHE A 321 2.83 -9.45 -3.90
CA PHE A 321 2.45 -10.75 -4.44
C PHE A 321 3.26 -11.85 -3.77
N ASP A 322 4.55 -11.60 -3.57
CA ASP A 322 5.45 -12.48 -2.84
C ASP A 322 4.97 -12.70 -1.41
N PHE A 323 4.60 -11.62 -0.72
CA PHE A 323 4.05 -11.63 0.63
C PHE A 323 2.72 -12.39 0.68
N SER A 324 1.79 -12.10 -0.24
CA SER A 324 0.49 -12.78 -0.27
C SER A 324 0.66 -14.30 -0.43
N GLN A 325 1.61 -14.73 -1.27
CA GLN A 325 1.82 -16.14 -1.56
C GLN A 325 2.60 -16.89 -0.46
N PHE A 326 3.58 -16.24 0.17
CA PHE A 326 4.60 -16.93 0.97
C PHE A 326 4.68 -16.50 2.44
N HIS A 327 3.78 -15.63 2.92
CA HIS A 327 3.77 -15.29 4.35
C HIS A 327 3.39 -16.52 5.20
N GLY A 328 4.02 -16.65 6.37
CA GLY A 328 3.79 -17.77 7.27
C GLY A 328 2.41 -17.72 7.95
N VAL A 329 1.85 -18.91 8.24
CA VAL A 329 0.55 -19.08 8.93
C VAL A 329 0.53 -18.44 10.32
N ALA A 330 1.70 -18.23 10.94
CA ALA A 330 1.82 -17.51 12.22
C ALA A 330 1.22 -16.09 12.17
N LEU A 331 1.13 -15.45 10.98
CA LEU A 331 0.46 -14.16 10.84
C LEU A 331 -1.03 -14.22 11.21
N ASN A 332 -1.68 -15.39 11.03
CA ASN A 332 -3.10 -15.58 11.32
C ASN A 332 -3.46 -15.49 12.81
N GLU A 333 -2.47 -15.65 13.68
CA GLU A 333 -2.63 -15.49 15.13
C GLU A 333 -2.62 -14.01 15.56
N THR A 334 -2.25 -13.09 14.65
CA THR A 334 -2.17 -11.65 14.92
C THR A 334 -3.39 -10.89 14.40
N ASP A 335 -3.55 -9.63 14.83
CA ASP A 335 -4.57 -8.73 14.31
C ASP A 335 -4.35 -8.34 12.83
N PHE A 336 -3.14 -8.58 12.31
CA PHE A 336 -2.75 -8.22 10.94
C PHE A 336 -2.93 -9.36 9.93
N TRP A 337 -3.64 -10.43 10.29
CA TRP A 337 -3.86 -11.61 9.45
C TRP A 337 -4.40 -11.33 8.04
N ASN A 338 -5.20 -10.26 7.88
CA ASN A 338 -5.77 -9.85 6.59
C ASN A 338 -5.00 -8.68 5.93
N THR A 339 -3.82 -8.33 6.46
CA THR A 339 -3.01 -7.22 5.94
C THR A 339 -2.02 -7.72 4.91
N ARG A 340 -2.04 -7.13 3.71
CA ARG A 340 -1.08 -7.41 2.63
C ARG A 340 0.01 -6.35 2.64
N PHE A 341 1.17 -6.67 3.21
CA PHE A 341 2.29 -5.76 3.26
C PHE A 341 2.96 -5.67 1.88
N ASP A 342 3.17 -4.44 1.39
CA ASP A 342 3.85 -4.19 0.12
C ASP A 342 5.36 -3.99 0.25
N ARG A 343 5.88 -4.02 1.49
CA ARG A 343 7.29 -3.93 1.84
C ARG A 343 7.67 -4.90 2.95
N ALA A 344 8.93 -5.34 2.95
CA ALA A 344 9.51 -6.14 4.01
C ALA A 344 9.90 -5.28 5.22
N SER A 345 10.45 -5.92 6.26
CA SER A 345 11.02 -5.23 7.43
C SER A 345 12.20 -4.31 7.10
N SER A 346 12.86 -4.49 5.95
CA SER A 346 13.93 -3.60 5.47
C SER A 346 13.91 -3.43 3.95
N HIS A 347 14.54 -2.37 3.46
CA HIS A 347 14.63 -2.12 2.03
C HIS A 347 15.36 -3.25 1.29
N VAL A 348 16.44 -3.79 1.87
CA VAL A 348 17.17 -4.92 1.27
C VAL A 348 16.31 -6.19 1.21
N LEU A 349 15.54 -6.48 2.25
CA LEU A 349 14.62 -7.64 2.26
C LEU A 349 13.40 -7.45 1.34
N THR A 350 13.10 -6.21 0.95
CA THR A 350 12.10 -5.91 -0.10
C THR A 350 12.71 -6.12 -1.49
N LEU A 351 13.97 -5.70 -1.70
CA LEU A 351 14.65 -5.84 -2.98
C LEU A 351 15.09 -7.29 -3.28
N LEU A 352 15.52 -8.06 -2.29
CA LEU A 352 16.01 -9.43 -2.49
C LEU A 352 15.04 -10.34 -3.26
N PRO A 353 13.77 -10.51 -2.84
CA PRO A 353 12.78 -11.29 -3.60
C PRO A 353 12.39 -10.69 -4.95
N THR A 354 12.48 -9.37 -5.10
CA THR A 354 11.95 -8.65 -6.27
C THR A 354 12.95 -8.50 -7.41
N ILE A 355 14.23 -8.25 -7.13
CA ILE A 355 15.27 -8.11 -8.17
C ILE A 355 16.29 -9.27 -8.17
N GLY A 356 16.11 -10.22 -7.26
CA GLY A 356 16.93 -11.43 -7.14
C GLY A 356 18.39 -11.17 -6.78
N VAL A 357 19.16 -12.25 -6.71
CA VAL A 357 20.60 -12.19 -6.37
C VAL A 357 21.37 -11.40 -7.42
N PHE A 358 20.99 -11.47 -8.69
CA PHE A 358 21.67 -10.76 -9.77
C PHE A 358 21.50 -9.24 -9.64
N GLY A 359 20.26 -8.78 -9.47
CA GLY A 359 19.95 -7.36 -9.31
C GLY A 359 20.66 -6.77 -8.10
N LEU A 360 20.62 -7.45 -6.95
CA LEU A 360 21.36 -7.04 -5.76
C LEU A 360 22.87 -7.03 -5.96
N THR A 361 23.42 -7.98 -6.73
CA THR A 361 24.87 -8.00 -7.03
C THR A 361 25.27 -6.78 -7.86
N LEU A 362 24.47 -6.40 -8.87
CA LEU A 362 24.72 -5.21 -9.67
C LEU A 362 24.58 -3.91 -8.85
N LEU A 363 23.58 -3.83 -7.97
CA LEU A 363 23.41 -2.72 -7.03
C LEU A 363 24.60 -2.64 -6.05
N GLY A 364 25.04 -3.78 -5.52
CA GLY A 364 26.23 -3.89 -4.69
C GLY A 364 27.49 -3.44 -5.42
N LEU A 365 27.65 -3.82 -6.70
CA LEU A 365 28.78 -3.38 -7.53
C LEU A 365 28.73 -1.85 -7.78
N PHE A 366 27.55 -1.28 -8.04
CA PHE A 366 27.36 0.17 -8.13
C PHE A 366 27.85 0.87 -6.86
N ILE A 367 27.41 0.38 -5.69
CA ILE A 367 27.80 0.90 -4.38
C ILE A 367 29.31 0.78 -4.17
N VAL A 368 29.87 -0.43 -4.32
CA VAL A 368 31.29 -0.69 -4.04
C VAL A 368 32.20 0.14 -4.95
N LEU A 369 31.91 0.25 -6.24
CA LEU A 369 32.73 1.02 -7.18
C LEU A 369 32.69 2.53 -6.89
N LEU A 370 31.51 3.07 -6.56
CA LEU A 370 31.40 4.48 -6.16
C LEU A 370 32.09 4.73 -4.81
N PHE A 371 31.95 3.80 -3.86
CA PHE A 371 32.59 3.86 -2.55
C PHE A 371 34.12 3.88 -2.67
N ILE A 372 34.72 2.90 -3.36
CA ILE A 372 36.20 2.81 -3.54
C ILE A 372 36.77 4.12 -4.06
N ARG A 373 36.07 4.74 -5.01
CA ARG A 373 36.56 5.97 -5.62
C ARG A 373 36.38 7.18 -4.69
N SER A 374 35.24 7.27 -4.01
CA SER A 374 34.93 8.35 -3.06
C SER A 374 35.81 8.29 -1.81
N ILE A 375 35.98 7.11 -1.21
CA ILE A 375 36.85 6.91 -0.03
C ILE A 375 38.32 7.17 -0.37
N SER A 376 38.75 6.83 -1.59
CA SER A 376 40.10 7.15 -2.05
C SER A 376 40.37 8.66 -2.04
N GLN A 377 39.38 9.49 -2.44
CA GLN A 377 39.47 10.96 -2.36
C GLN A 377 39.45 11.47 -0.92
N VAL A 378 38.74 10.81 0.00
CA VAL A 378 38.73 11.19 1.42
C VAL A 378 40.05 10.84 2.11
N LEU A 379 40.62 9.67 1.82
CA LEU A 379 41.89 9.21 2.43
C LEU A 379 43.10 9.91 1.82
N ARG A 380 43.13 10.07 0.49
CA ARG A 380 44.23 10.65 -0.30
C ARG A 380 43.73 11.78 -1.22
N PRO A 381 43.21 12.88 -0.67
CA PRO A 381 42.77 14.06 -1.42
C PRO A 381 43.96 14.83 -1.99
N ASP A 382 43.81 15.38 -3.20
CA ASP A 382 44.80 16.30 -3.79
C ASP A 382 44.71 17.71 -3.16
N SER A 383 43.56 18.05 -2.56
CA SER A 383 43.29 19.36 -1.95
C SER A 383 42.32 19.26 -0.78
N ARG A 384 42.30 20.26 0.11
CA ARG A 384 41.30 20.34 1.19
C ARG A 384 39.88 20.41 0.64
N ASP A 385 39.68 21.13 -0.46
CA ASP A 385 38.38 21.25 -1.13
C ASP A 385 37.86 19.87 -1.58
N GLU A 386 38.72 19.07 -2.19
CA GLU A 386 38.40 17.69 -2.56
C GLU A 386 38.00 16.82 -1.38
N TRP A 387 38.77 16.92 -0.31
CA TRP A 387 38.50 16.19 0.91
C TRP A 387 37.15 16.56 1.51
N LEU A 388 36.91 17.86 1.70
CA LEU A 388 35.72 18.42 2.32
C LEU A 388 34.46 17.96 1.59
N GLU A 389 34.44 18.15 0.28
CA GLU A 389 33.32 17.81 -0.59
C GLU A 389 33.05 16.30 -0.59
N SER A 390 34.11 15.48 -0.67
CA SER A 390 33.93 14.02 -0.69
C SER A 390 33.46 13.50 0.67
N PHE A 391 34.03 14.00 1.77
CA PHE A 391 33.69 13.59 3.14
C PHE A 391 32.24 13.91 3.47
N VAL A 392 31.81 15.15 3.25
CA VAL A 392 30.47 15.63 3.64
C VAL A 392 29.36 14.86 2.91
N HIS A 393 29.54 14.51 1.64
CA HIS A 393 28.55 13.73 0.89
C HIS A 393 28.67 12.21 1.12
N LEU A 394 29.86 11.71 1.47
CA LEU A 394 30.08 10.27 1.70
C LEU A 394 29.41 9.79 3.00
N THR A 395 29.45 10.60 4.06
CA THR A 395 28.84 10.25 5.35
C THR A 395 27.33 9.94 5.25
N PRO A 396 26.45 10.85 4.76
CA PRO A 396 25.02 10.56 4.63
C PRO A 396 24.74 9.43 3.62
N TRP A 397 25.57 9.27 2.59
CA TRP A 397 25.45 8.17 1.63
C TRP A 397 25.71 6.80 2.27
N LEU A 398 26.73 6.70 3.14
CA LEU A 398 26.98 5.49 3.93
C LEU A 398 25.87 5.24 4.96
N THR A 399 25.37 6.29 5.62
CA THR A 399 24.20 6.18 6.51
C THR A 399 22.98 5.63 5.78
N LEU A 400 22.70 6.10 4.56
CA LEU A 400 21.64 5.54 3.73
C LEU A 400 21.88 4.03 3.49
N ILE A 401 23.07 3.63 3.04
CA ILE A 401 23.37 2.21 2.80
C ILE A 401 23.13 1.37 4.06
N VAL A 402 23.55 1.83 5.24
CA VAL A 402 23.28 1.13 6.51
C VAL A 402 21.77 1.07 6.79
N SER A 403 21.06 2.19 6.62
CA SER A 403 19.61 2.25 6.86
C SER A 403 18.82 1.26 5.99
N ALA A 404 19.27 0.97 4.77
CA ALA A 404 18.58 0.04 3.86
C ALA A 404 18.50 -1.39 4.43
N PHE A 405 19.38 -1.77 5.36
CA PHE A 405 19.34 -3.07 6.05
C PHE A 405 18.47 -3.07 7.30
N ILE A 406 18.13 -1.89 7.84
CA ILE A 406 17.45 -1.74 9.13
C ILE A 406 15.97 -1.39 8.91
N VAL A 407 15.67 -0.50 7.97
CA VAL A 407 14.33 0.06 7.77
C VAL A 407 13.87 -0.05 6.31
N PRO A 408 12.55 -0.11 6.04
CA PRO A 408 12.02 0.05 4.69
C PRO A 408 12.24 1.49 4.22
N TRP A 409 12.52 1.66 2.92
CA TRP A 409 12.70 2.97 2.32
C TRP A 409 11.41 3.47 1.67
N ASN A 410 11.24 4.79 1.64
CA ASN A 410 10.25 5.53 0.86
C ASN A 410 10.90 6.28 -0.30
N MET A 411 10.10 6.92 -1.17
CA MET A 411 10.61 7.64 -2.34
C MET A 411 11.60 8.74 -1.94
N THR A 412 11.37 9.44 -0.83
CA THR A 412 12.28 10.52 -0.39
C THR A 412 13.67 9.98 -0.03
N LEU A 413 13.76 8.82 0.65
CA LEU A 413 15.03 8.18 0.97
C LEU A 413 15.75 7.66 -0.29
N VAL A 414 15.03 7.06 -1.23
CA VAL A 414 15.62 6.60 -2.50
C VAL A 414 16.10 7.74 -3.38
N VAL A 415 15.36 8.85 -3.46
CA VAL A 415 15.82 10.04 -4.16
C VAL A 415 17.01 10.66 -3.44
N SER A 416 17.05 10.66 -2.11
CA SER A 416 18.21 11.10 -1.33
C SER A 416 19.45 10.26 -1.64
N PHE A 417 19.30 8.94 -1.77
CA PHE A 417 20.37 8.05 -2.23
C PHE A 417 20.86 8.42 -3.64
N GLY A 418 19.94 8.72 -4.57
CA GLY A 418 20.27 9.22 -5.89
C GLY A 418 21.01 10.56 -5.89
N ILE A 419 20.56 11.52 -5.04
CA ILE A 419 21.19 12.84 -4.88
C ILE A 419 22.62 12.70 -4.38
N PHE A 420 22.83 12.00 -3.25
CA PHE A 420 24.17 11.85 -2.70
C PHE A 420 25.10 11.02 -3.60
N SER A 421 24.57 10.02 -4.31
CA SER A 421 25.34 9.29 -5.32
C SER A 421 25.81 10.20 -6.46
N GLY A 422 24.93 11.07 -6.96
CA GLY A 422 25.24 12.03 -8.03
C GLY A 422 26.22 13.13 -7.58
N LEU A 423 26.10 13.62 -6.34
CA LEU A 423 27.01 14.61 -5.76
C LEU A 423 28.39 14.01 -5.48
N LEU A 424 28.49 12.75 -5.05
CA LEU A 424 29.77 12.06 -4.95
C LEU A 424 30.43 11.90 -6.33
N ALA A 425 29.65 11.50 -7.33
CA ALA A 425 30.14 11.38 -8.70
C ALA A 425 30.62 12.72 -9.27
N SER A 426 30.00 13.84 -8.90
CA SER A 426 30.44 15.16 -9.37
C SER A 426 31.83 15.56 -8.87
N GLN A 427 32.27 15.04 -7.70
CA GLN A 427 33.62 15.23 -7.16
C GLN A 427 34.65 14.34 -7.82
N VAL A 428 34.25 13.11 -8.15
CA VAL A 428 35.10 12.09 -8.75
C VAL A 428 35.39 12.43 -10.22
N ILE A 429 34.40 12.94 -10.94
CA ILE A 429 34.47 13.20 -12.38
C ILE A 429 34.79 14.68 -12.62
N ARG A 430 36.08 15.04 -12.56
CA ARG A 430 36.51 16.45 -12.66
C ARG A 430 36.82 16.94 -14.06
N LYS A 431 37.32 16.05 -14.93
CA LYS A 431 37.85 16.44 -16.23
C LYS A 431 36.71 16.75 -17.19
N GLU A 432 36.47 18.04 -17.40
CA GLU A 432 35.55 18.49 -18.43
C GLU A 432 36.12 18.20 -19.82
N TRP A 433 35.33 17.50 -20.63
CA TRP A 433 35.60 17.28 -22.03
C TRP A 433 34.68 18.20 -22.83
N VAL A 434 35.29 19.18 -23.50
CA VAL A 434 34.59 20.14 -24.35
C VAL A 434 35.06 19.95 -25.79
N LYS A 435 34.15 19.55 -26.68
CA LYS A 435 34.45 19.43 -28.11
C LYS A 435 33.46 20.24 -28.94
N SER A 436 33.96 21.21 -29.70
CA SER A 436 33.12 21.96 -30.63
C SER A 436 32.84 21.13 -31.87
N PHE A 437 31.58 21.13 -32.29
CA PHE A 437 31.13 20.51 -33.53
C PHE A 437 30.59 21.54 -34.53
N ALA A 438 30.83 22.84 -34.28
CA ALA A 438 30.36 23.93 -35.14
C ALA A 438 30.84 23.82 -36.60
N LYS A 439 32.00 23.18 -36.83
CA LYS A 439 32.58 22.94 -38.16
C LYS A 439 32.35 21.51 -38.69
N ALA A 440 31.56 20.69 -38.00
CA ALA A 440 31.29 19.30 -38.35
C ALA A 440 29.78 19.11 -38.59
N PRO A 441 29.30 19.28 -39.84
CA PRO A 441 27.87 19.19 -40.17
C PRO A 441 27.25 17.85 -39.77
N GLY A 442 27.95 16.73 -40.00
CA GLY A 442 27.48 15.40 -39.61
C GLY A 442 27.28 15.24 -38.11
N VAL A 443 28.22 15.74 -37.28
CA VAL A 443 28.07 15.68 -35.80
C VAL A 443 26.96 16.61 -35.32
N THR A 444 26.81 17.78 -35.95
CA THR A 444 25.70 18.70 -35.67
C THR A 444 24.36 18.01 -35.93
N LEU A 445 24.23 17.30 -37.06
CA LEU A 445 23.04 16.54 -37.39
C LEU A 445 22.77 15.45 -36.35
N VAL A 446 23.77 14.64 -36.00
CA VAL A 446 23.62 13.56 -35.01
C VAL A 446 23.18 14.09 -33.64
N VAL A 447 23.81 15.16 -33.14
CA VAL A 447 23.44 15.76 -31.84
C VAL A 447 22.04 16.37 -31.89
N SER A 448 21.67 17.02 -33.00
CA SER A 448 20.33 17.58 -33.18
C SER A 448 19.28 16.48 -33.24
N SER A 449 19.52 15.40 -33.99
CA SER A 449 18.63 14.24 -34.05
C SER A 449 18.48 13.57 -32.68
N ALA A 450 19.58 13.38 -31.94
CA ALA A 450 19.54 12.82 -30.60
C ALA A 450 18.74 13.70 -29.63
N PHE A 451 18.91 15.02 -29.71
CA PHE A 451 18.09 15.97 -28.94
C PHE A 451 16.61 15.89 -29.30
N THR A 452 16.27 15.86 -30.60
CA THR A 452 14.88 15.75 -31.06
C THR A 452 14.25 14.44 -30.60
N VAL A 453 14.96 13.31 -30.71
CA VAL A 453 14.47 12.00 -30.23
C VAL A 453 14.26 12.05 -28.72
N PHE A 454 15.22 12.58 -27.95
CA PHE A 454 15.07 12.70 -26.50
C PHE A 454 13.92 13.64 -26.11
N ALA A 455 13.74 14.76 -26.81
CA ALA A 455 12.60 15.66 -26.63
C ALA A 455 11.28 14.97 -26.93
N LEU A 456 11.20 14.20 -28.02
CA LEU A 456 10.03 13.42 -28.34
C LEU A 456 9.71 12.39 -27.24
N VAL A 457 10.70 11.61 -26.81
CA VAL A 457 10.55 10.64 -25.71
C VAL A 457 10.12 11.33 -24.42
N PHE A 458 10.67 12.50 -24.10
CA PHE A 458 10.25 13.29 -22.95
C PHE A 458 8.80 13.73 -23.05
N PHE A 459 8.37 14.30 -24.17
CA PHE A 459 6.99 14.78 -24.32
C PHE A 459 6.00 13.62 -24.33
N ILE A 460 6.35 12.47 -24.92
CA ILE A 460 5.58 11.23 -24.80
C ILE A 460 5.52 10.79 -23.33
N GLY A 461 6.65 10.81 -22.63
CA GLY A 461 6.72 10.45 -21.21
C GLY A 461 5.86 11.36 -20.33
N ILE A 462 5.87 12.68 -20.56
CA ILE A 462 4.98 13.63 -19.89
C ILE A 462 3.53 13.32 -20.21
N PHE A 463 3.19 13.08 -21.48
CA PHE A 463 1.82 12.79 -21.90
C PHE A 463 1.30 11.52 -21.21
N VAL A 464 2.05 10.43 -21.24
CA VAL A 464 1.71 9.16 -20.58
C VAL A 464 1.63 9.33 -19.06
N THR A 465 2.58 10.05 -18.45
CA THR A 465 2.55 10.33 -17.01
C THR A 465 1.32 11.17 -16.63
N THR A 466 0.96 12.15 -17.46
CA THR A 466 -0.24 12.99 -17.26
C THR A 466 -1.51 12.19 -17.39
N GLN A 467 -1.61 11.28 -18.37
CA GLN A 467 -2.74 10.37 -18.51
C GLN A 467 -2.86 9.45 -17.29
N ARG A 468 -1.76 8.82 -16.86
CA ARG A 468 -1.70 7.99 -15.65
C ARG A 468 -2.15 8.76 -14.41
N TYR A 469 -1.65 9.98 -14.25
CA TYR A 469 -2.00 10.84 -13.12
C TYR A 469 -3.47 11.28 -13.16
N SER A 470 -4.01 11.56 -14.36
CA SER A 470 -5.42 11.90 -14.55
C SER A 470 -6.35 10.73 -14.26
N ALA A 471 -5.93 9.51 -14.62
CA ALA A 471 -6.66 8.28 -14.26
C ALA A 471 -6.73 8.12 -12.74
N GLU A 472 -5.62 8.36 -12.04
CA GLU A 472 -5.58 8.28 -10.58
C GLU A 472 -6.45 9.32 -9.90
N ILE A 473 -6.52 10.55 -10.42
CA ILE A 473 -7.43 11.58 -9.91
C ILE A 473 -8.89 11.12 -10.06
N ALA A 474 -9.26 10.59 -11.24
CA ALA A 474 -10.62 10.09 -11.46
C ALA A 474 -10.95 8.93 -10.51
N PHE A 475 -10.00 8.01 -10.28
CA PHE A 475 -10.17 6.91 -9.34
C PHE A 475 -10.31 7.39 -7.89
N ALA A 476 -9.46 8.33 -7.44
CA ALA A 476 -9.55 8.91 -6.10
C ALA A 476 -10.87 9.65 -5.87
N GLN A 477 -11.39 10.34 -6.91
CA GLN A 477 -12.70 10.97 -6.88
C GLN A 477 -13.82 9.94 -6.74
N ALA A 478 -13.75 8.81 -7.47
CA ALA A 478 -14.73 7.73 -7.35
C ALA A 478 -14.77 7.16 -5.93
N VAL A 479 -13.61 6.84 -5.35
CA VAL A 479 -13.50 6.27 -3.99
C VAL A 479 -14.00 7.24 -2.93
N GLU A 480 -13.70 8.53 -3.06
CA GLU A 480 -14.17 9.55 -2.11
C GLU A 480 -15.68 9.80 -2.23
N LEU A 481 -16.24 9.70 -3.44
CA LEU A 481 -17.67 9.80 -3.67
C LEU A 481 -18.42 8.59 -3.07
N ASP A 482 -17.91 7.39 -3.31
CA ASP A 482 -18.42 6.14 -2.74
C ASP A 482 -18.39 6.14 -1.20
N ARG A 483 -17.27 6.58 -0.60
CA ARG A 483 -17.14 6.74 0.86
C ARG A 483 -18.17 7.71 1.45
N LYS A 484 -18.63 8.69 0.67
CA LYS A 484 -19.65 9.67 1.08
C LYS A 484 -21.07 9.21 0.77
N GLU A 485 -21.25 7.95 0.37
CA GLU A 485 -22.53 7.39 -0.06
C GLU A 485 -23.16 8.25 -1.17
N GLY A 486 -22.32 8.67 -2.13
CA GLY A 486 -22.74 9.46 -3.29
C GLY A 486 -23.47 8.64 -4.36
N ASP A 487 -23.84 9.29 -5.46
CA ASP A 487 -24.55 8.64 -6.58
C ASP A 487 -23.69 7.57 -7.26
N LEU A 488 -24.15 6.32 -7.23
CA LEU A 488 -23.47 5.17 -7.81
C LEU A 488 -23.25 5.31 -9.32
N GLN A 489 -24.14 5.99 -10.04
CA GLN A 489 -23.97 6.26 -11.47
C GLN A 489 -22.74 7.13 -11.73
N GLU A 490 -22.51 8.14 -10.89
CA GLU A 490 -21.34 9.02 -10.98
C GLU A 490 -20.05 8.28 -10.56
N VAL A 491 -20.12 7.41 -9.55
CA VAL A 491 -19.01 6.51 -9.18
C VAL A 491 -18.59 5.65 -10.37
N VAL A 492 -19.54 4.97 -11.03
CA VAL A 492 -19.28 4.14 -12.22
C VAL A 492 -18.69 4.98 -13.35
N ALA A 493 -19.19 6.18 -13.61
CA ALA A 493 -18.67 7.07 -14.66
C ALA A 493 -17.21 7.50 -14.39
N LEU A 494 -16.85 7.76 -13.13
CA LEU A 494 -15.48 8.10 -12.73
C LEU A 494 -14.54 6.88 -12.84
N LEU A 495 -15.00 5.69 -12.44
CA LEU A 495 -14.24 4.45 -12.59
C LEU A 495 -14.02 4.08 -14.06
N ASP A 496 -15.05 4.22 -14.90
CA ASP A 496 -14.96 4.01 -16.34
C ASP A 496 -13.94 4.98 -16.96
N ARG A 497 -14.02 6.26 -16.59
CA ARG A 497 -13.02 7.28 -17.01
C ARG A 497 -11.61 6.91 -16.59
N ALA A 498 -11.40 6.43 -15.36
CA ALA A 498 -10.08 5.99 -14.89
C ALA A 498 -9.55 4.82 -15.74
N SER A 499 -10.42 3.84 -16.04
CA SER A 499 -10.07 2.68 -16.88
C SER A 499 -9.73 3.06 -18.33
N MET A 500 -10.42 4.05 -18.90
CA MET A 500 -10.14 4.56 -20.25
C MET A 500 -8.84 5.37 -20.33
N LEU A 501 -8.53 6.15 -19.29
CA LEU A 501 -7.29 6.94 -19.23
C LEU A 501 -6.04 6.08 -19.01
N ASN A 502 -6.19 4.92 -18.36
CA ASN A 502 -5.11 3.97 -18.12
C ASN A 502 -5.59 2.51 -18.23
N THR A 503 -5.56 1.99 -19.45
CA THR A 503 -6.09 0.67 -19.82
C THR A 503 -5.27 -0.53 -19.31
N TYR A 504 -4.19 -0.27 -18.58
CA TYR A 504 -3.24 -1.29 -18.11
C TYR A 504 -3.29 -1.51 -16.59
N HIS A 505 -4.13 -0.76 -15.88
CA HIS A 505 -4.21 -0.83 -14.42
C HIS A 505 -5.42 -1.66 -13.98
N ASP A 506 -5.14 -2.84 -13.42
CA ASP A 506 -6.12 -3.83 -12.97
C ASP A 506 -7.15 -3.29 -11.95
N THR A 507 -6.68 -2.48 -11.00
CA THR A 507 -7.50 -1.95 -9.89
C THR A 507 -8.68 -1.13 -10.37
N TYR A 508 -8.57 -0.38 -11.48
CA TYR A 508 -9.68 0.41 -12.00
C TYR A 508 -10.79 -0.52 -12.55
N TYR A 509 -10.41 -1.56 -13.28
CA TYR A 509 -11.35 -2.56 -13.79
C TYR A 509 -11.98 -3.40 -12.67
N ARG A 510 -11.22 -3.74 -11.62
CA ARG A 510 -11.73 -4.47 -10.46
C ARG A 510 -12.87 -3.71 -9.78
N ASN A 511 -12.62 -2.46 -9.39
CA ASN A 511 -13.63 -1.62 -8.72
C ASN A 511 -14.78 -1.27 -9.66
N LEU A 512 -14.52 -1.06 -10.96
CA LEU A 512 -15.58 -0.84 -11.96
C LEU A 512 -16.51 -2.05 -12.05
N GLY A 513 -15.98 -3.26 -12.06
CA GLY A 513 -16.77 -4.49 -12.10
C GLY A 513 -17.70 -4.65 -10.90
N GLU A 514 -17.18 -4.38 -9.69
CA GLU A 514 -17.97 -4.41 -8.45
C GLU A 514 -19.06 -3.31 -8.43
N ALA A 515 -18.71 -2.07 -8.79
CA ALA A 515 -19.67 -0.97 -8.84
C ALA A 515 -20.78 -1.20 -9.88
N LEU A 516 -20.44 -1.80 -11.03
CA LEU A 516 -21.43 -2.18 -12.04
C LEU A 516 -22.39 -3.27 -11.55
N LEU A 517 -21.92 -4.21 -10.73
CA LEU A 517 -22.79 -5.22 -10.12
C LEU A 517 -23.75 -4.58 -9.11
N LEU A 518 -23.25 -3.70 -8.24
CA LEU A 518 -24.11 -2.93 -7.33
C LEU A 518 -25.18 -2.13 -8.08
N ARG A 519 -24.84 -1.63 -9.28
CA ARG A 519 -25.81 -0.93 -10.12
C ARG A 519 -26.88 -1.87 -10.68
N VAL A 520 -26.55 -3.12 -10.97
CA VAL A 520 -27.55 -4.14 -11.33
C VAL A 520 -28.53 -4.35 -10.18
N ASP A 521 -28.03 -4.46 -8.94
CA ASP A 521 -28.87 -4.64 -7.75
C ASP A 521 -29.77 -3.43 -7.48
N GLU A 522 -29.26 -2.20 -7.66
CA GLU A 522 -30.03 -0.97 -7.54
C GLU A 522 -31.18 -0.90 -8.56
N GLU A 523 -30.90 -1.23 -9.83
CA GLU A 523 -31.91 -1.27 -10.88
C GLU A 523 -32.96 -2.36 -10.62
N LEU A 524 -32.54 -3.55 -10.13
CA LEU A 524 -33.46 -4.62 -9.73
C LEU A 524 -34.37 -4.17 -8.56
N GLY A 525 -33.81 -3.54 -7.54
CA GLY A 525 -34.56 -3.04 -6.38
C GLY A 525 -35.53 -1.90 -6.71
N SER A 526 -35.31 -1.17 -7.81
CA SER A 526 -36.21 -0.11 -8.29
C SER A 526 -37.52 -0.64 -8.88
N VAL A 527 -37.61 -1.94 -9.17
CA VAL A 527 -38.75 -2.56 -9.84
C VAL A 527 -39.63 -3.31 -8.84
N SER A 528 -40.91 -2.96 -8.78
CA SER A 528 -41.87 -3.51 -7.81
C SER A 528 -42.15 -5.02 -7.97
N SER A 529 -42.01 -5.56 -9.18
CA SER A 529 -42.09 -7.01 -9.45
C SER A 529 -41.47 -7.36 -10.79
N VAL A 530 -41.02 -8.61 -10.94
CA VAL A 530 -40.44 -9.12 -12.21
C VAL A 530 -41.38 -8.92 -13.41
N ASP A 531 -42.70 -8.95 -13.18
CA ASP A 531 -43.74 -8.74 -14.21
C ASP A 531 -43.87 -7.28 -14.68
N THR A 532 -43.24 -6.33 -13.98
CA THR A 532 -43.23 -4.89 -14.32
C THR A 532 -41.97 -4.45 -15.05
N LEU A 533 -41.03 -5.37 -15.31
CA LEU A 533 -39.81 -5.09 -16.08
C LEU A 533 -40.14 -4.79 -17.54
N THR A 534 -39.68 -3.64 -18.03
CA THR A 534 -39.73 -3.31 -19.46
C THR A 534 -38.60 -4.03 -20.21
N ASP A 535 -38.80 -4.28 -21.51
CA ASP A 535 -37.73 -4.84 -22.38
C ASP A 535 -36.46 -3.96 -22.36
N GLU A 536 -36.62 -2.64 -22.22
CA GLU A 536 -35.52 -1.68 -22.12
C GLU A 536 -34.73 -1.84 -20.81
N SER A 537 -35.42 -1.93 -19.66
CA SER A 537 -34.77 -2.19 -18.37
C SER A 537 -34.05 -3.54 -18.34
N LEU A 538 -34.63 -4.58 -18.96
CA LEU A 538 -33.99 -5.88 -19.04
C LEU A 538 -32.71 -5.84 -19.87
N GLN A 539 -32.75 -5.18 -21.05
CA GLN A 539 -31.57 -4.99 -21.89
C GLN A 539 -30.49 -4.17 -21.19
N TYR A 540 -30.90 -3.14 -20.43
CA TYR A 540 -29.97 -2.33 -19.67
C TYR A 540 -29.26 -3.14 -18.58
N MET A 541 -30.00 -3.90 -17.77
CA MET A 541 -29.42 -4.77 -16.74
C MET A 541 -28.49 -5.83 -17.36
N GLN A 542 -28.89 -6.46 -18.47
CA GLN A 542 -28.02 -7.40 -19.19
C GLN A 542 -26.71 -6.75 -19.66
N SER A 543 -26.78 -5.49 -20.13
CA SER A 543 -25.59 -4.73 -20.54
C SER A 543 -24.67 -4.39 -19.37
N LEU A 544 -25.23 -4.04 -18.21
CA LEU A 544 -24.47 -3.79 -16.98
C LEU A 544 -23.79 -5.06 -16.48
N THR A 545 -24.52 -6.17 -16.42
CA THR A 545 -23.98 -7.49 -16.04
C THR A 545 -22.84 -7.91 -16.96
N ALA A 546 -23.01 -7.78 -18.29
CA ALA A 546 -21.95 -8.08 -19.24
C ALA A 546 -20.72 -7.18 -19.05
N SER A 547 -20.94 -5.89 -18.78
CA SER A 547 -19.86 -4.92 -18.52
C SER A 547 -19.12 -5.23 -17.22
N SER A 548 -19.84 -5.61 -16.15
CA SER A 548 -19.27 -6.03 -14.87
C SER A 548 -18.36 -7.26 -15.04
N VAL A 549 -18.88 -8.31 -15.70
CA VAL A 549 -18.14 -9.54 -15.99
C VAL A 549 -16.90 -9.27 -16.83
N ASN A 550 -17.01 -8.45 -17.89
CA ASN A 550 -15.87 -8.08 -18.72
C ASN A 550 -14.80 -7.30 -17.93
N ALA A 551 -15.21 -6.40 -17.02
CA ALA A 551 -14.30 -5.62 -16.21
C ALA A 551 -13.51 -6.51 -15.23
N VAL A 552 -14.17 -7.39 -14.47
CA VAL A 552 -13.45 -8.29 -13.55
C VAL A 552 -12.57 -9.32 -14.29
N ALA A 553 -13.02 -9.82 -15.45
CA ALA A 553 -12.20 -10.66 -16.30
C ALA A 553 -10.95 -9.91 -16.77
N ARG A 554 -11.10 -8.66 -17.23
CA ARG A 554 -9.99 -7.82 -17.65
C ARG A 554 -9.00 -7.54 -16.51
N ALA A 555 -9.49 -7.34 -15.29
CA ALA A 555 -8.63 -7.19 -14.12
C ALA A 555 -7.75 -8.44 -13.90
N THR A 556 -8.32 -9.64 -14.02
CA THR A 556 -7.57 -10.90 -13.91
C THR A 556 -6.56 -11.11 -15.05
N GLU A 557 -6.86 -10.67 -16.27
CA GLU A 557 -5.92 -10.73 -17.40
C GLU A 557 -4.73 -9.78 -17.21
N LEU A 558 -4.97 -8.56 -16.70
CA LEU A 558 -3.95 -7.54 -16.52
C LEU A 558 -2.97 -7.88 -15.40
N SER A 559 -3.47 -8.47 -14.31
CA SER A 559 -2.63 -8.88 -13.17
C SER A 559 -3.11 -10.22 -12.61
N PRO A 560 -2.72 -11.35 -13.23
CA PRO A 560 -3.16 -12.68 -12.82
C PRO A 560 -2.57 -13.13 -11.49
N LYS A 561 -1.53 -12.46 -10.99
CA LYS A 561 -0.94 -12.72 -9.67
C LYS A 561 -1.53 -11.88 -8.53
N ASN A 562 -2.42 -10.94 -8.84
CA ASN A 562 -3.10 -10.16 -7.82
C ASN A 562 -4.37 -10.88 -7.35
N VAL A 563 -4.29 -11.46 -6.15
CA VAL A 563 -5.40 -12.17 -5.48
C VAL A 563 -6.71 -11.38 -5.45
N LEU A 564 -6.63 -10.05 -5.27
CA LEU A 564 -7.83 -9.20 -5.19
C LEU A 564 -8.65 -9.25 -6.48
N ASN A 565 -8.02 -9.43 -7.65
CA ASN A 565 -8.74 -9.52 -8.92
C ASN A 565 -9.53 -10.82 -9.01
N TRP A 566 -8.98 -11.92 -8.49
CA TRP A 566 -9.66 -13.21 -8.46
C TRP A 566 -10.77 -13.26 -7.42
N LEU A 567 -10.59 -12.63 -6.26
CA LEU A 567 -11.64 -12.47 -5.26
C LEU A 567 -12.82 -11.66 -5.81
N SER A 568 -12.54 -10.53 -6.47
CA SER A 568 -13.55 -9.69 -7.10
C SER A 568 -14.31 -10.43 -8.21
N ARG A 569 -13.57 -11.14 -9.09
CA ARG A 569 -14.17 -11.97 -10.12
C ARG A 569 -15.05 -13.08 -9.52
N GLY A 570 -14.55 -13.77 -8.49
CA GLY A 570 -15.29 -14.81 -7.78
C GLY A 570 -16.56 -14.27 -7.14
N PHE A 571 -16.48 -13.09 -6.52
CA PHE A 571 -17.62 -12.39 -5.94
C PHE A 571 -18.68 -12.10 -7.00
N VAL A 572 -18.30 -11.43 -8.09
CA VAL A 572 -19.26 -11.07 -9.16
C VAL A 572 -19.94 -12.30 -9.74
N TYR A 573 -19.19 -13.36 -10.04
CA TYR A 573 -19.80 -14.58 -10.57
C TYR A 573 -20.66 -15.31 -9.53
N ARG A 574 -20.31 -15.28 -8.24
CA ARG A 574 -21.14 -15.90 -7.19
C ARG A 574 -22.50 -15.20 -7.09
N GLU A 575 -22.52 -13.87 -7.04
CA GLU A 575 -23.78 -13.11 -6.98
C GLU A 575 -24.65 -13.33 -8.23
N LEU A 576 -24.02 -13.65 -9.36
CA LEU A 576 -24.74 -13.97 -10.61
C LEU A 576 -25.18 -15.44 -10.74
N ILE A 577 -24.86 -16.34 -9.79
CA ILE A 577 -25.28 -17.76 -9.84
C ILE A 577 -26.80 -17.93 -10.07
N PRO A 578 -27.69 -17.20 -9.37
CA PRO A 578 -29.14 -17.35 -9.58
C PRO A 578 -29.60 -17.00 -10.99
N VAL A 579 -28.86 -16.14 -11.69
CA VAL A 579 -29.23 -15.56 -13.00
C VAL A 579 -28.49 -16.25 -14.16
N LEU A 580 -27.26 -16.70 -13.93
CA LEU A 580 -26.35 -17.26 -14.94
C LEU A 580 -25.86 -18.64 -14.47
N GLY A 581 -26.40 -19.73 -15.03
CA GLY A 581 -26.05 -21.10 -14.59
C GLY A 581 -24.56 -21.44 -14.66
N GLU A 582 -23.85 -20.97 -15.71
CA GLU A 582 -22.40 -21.16 -15.88
C GLU A 582 -21.56 -20.31 -14.90
N ALA A 583 -22.15 -19.33 -14.20
CA ALA A 583 -21.42 -18.46 -13.29
C ALA A 583 -20.83 -19.23 -12.09
N SER A 584 -21.45 -20.34 -11.69
CA SER A 584 -20.95 -21.21 -10.63
C SER A 584 -19.53 -21.73 -10.90
N GLU A 585 -19.24 -22.19 -12.12
CA GLU A 585 -17.90 -22.68 -12.51
C GLU A 585 -16.85 -21.57 -12.48
N PHE A 586 -17.21 -20.38 -12.97
CA PHE A 586 -16.33 -19.21 -12.96
C PHE A 586 -16.08 -18.69 -11.54
N ALA A 587 -17.09 -18.72 -10.66
CA ALA A 587 -16.94 -18.34 -9.25
C ALA A 587 -15.97 -19.29 -8.53
N VAL A 588 -16.21 -20.60 -8.62
CA VAL A 588 -15.38 -21.62 -7.98
C VAL A 588 -13.93 -21.55 -8.49
N SER A 589 -13.73 -21.50 -9.81
CA SER A 589 -12.38 -21.41 -10.38
C SER A 589 -11.65 -20.14 -9.97
N SER A 590 -12.35 -19.02 -9.84
CA SER A 590 -11.76 -17.75 -9.39
C SER A 590 -11.30 -17.83 -7.93
N TYR A 591 -12.12 -18.37 -7.03
CA TYR A 591 -11.71 -18.55 -5.63
C TYR A 591 -10.60 -19.58 -5.45
N LEU A 592 -10.58 -20.66 -6.26
CA LEU A 592 -9.46 -21.60 -6.28
C LEU A 592 -8.15 -20.91 -6.71
N GLN A 593 -8.19 -20.03 -7.71
CA GLN A 593 -7.03 -19.21 -8.08
C GLN A 593 -6.63 -18.23 -6.97
N ALA A 594 -7.59 -17.62 -6.26
CA ALA A 594 -7.28 -16.76 -5.12
C ALA A 594 -6.57 -17.54 -3.99
N ILE A 595 -7.00 -18.77 -3.71
CA ILE A 595 -6.37 -19.68 -2.74
C ILE A 595 -4.96 -20.09 -3.20
N GLU A 596 -4.74 -20.35 -4.49
CA GLU A 596 -3.41 -20.67 -5.00
C GLU A 596 -2.42 -19.51 -4.80
N LEU A 597 -2.89 -18.26 -4.93
CA LEU A 597 -2.09 -17.05 -4.80
C LEU A 597 -1.90 -16.59 -3.35
N GLU A 598 -2.81 -16.94 -2.46
CA GLU A 598 -2.78 -16.57 -1.04
C GLU A 598 -3.38 -17.71 -0.19
N PRO A 599 -2.65 -18.83 -0.02
CA PRO A 599 -3.19 -20.07 0.55
C PRO A 599 -3.40 -20.01 2.05
N ALA A 600 -2.66 -19.14 2.75
CA ALA A 600 -2.72 -19.00 4.19
C ALA A 600 -3.87 -18.11 4.68
N ASN A 601 -4.57 -17.39 3.79
CA ASN A 601 -5.65 -16.49 4.20
C ASN A 601 -6.98 -17.26 4.36
N PRO A 602 -7.56 -17.33 5.59
CA PRO A 602 -8.79 -18.07 5.85
C PRO A 602 -10.03 -17.49 5.13
N ALA A 603 -9.99 -16.20 4.76
CA ALA A 603 -11.09 -15.55 4.03
C ALA A 603 -11.28 -16.17 2.65
N ASN A 604 -10.19 -16.49 1.94
CA ASN A 604 -10.26 -17.05 0.58
C ASN A 604 -10.99 -18.41 0.57
N TRP A 605 -10.71 -19.27 1.56
CA TRP A 605 -11.39 -20.54 1.77
C TRP A 605 -12.86 -20.36 2.16
N THR A 606 -13.17 -19.34 2.96
CA THR A 606 -14.54 -19.03 3.36
C THR A 606 -15.37 -18.57 2.18
N GLU A 607 -14.81 -17.74 1.30
CA GLU A 607 -15.51 -17.30 0.09
C GLU A 607 -15.73 -18.44 -0.91
N LEU A 608 -14.79 -19.39 -1.01
CA LEU A 608 -15.00 -20.63 -1.76
C LEU A 608 -16.14 -21.48 -1.16
N GLY A 609 -16.16 -21.66 0.16
CA GLY A 609 -17.23 -22.40 0.84
C GLY A 609 -18.61 -21.76 0.65
N LYS A 610 -18.70 -20.43 0.76
CA LYS A 610 -19.93 -19.67 0.46
C LYS A 610 -20.40 -19.89 -0.98
N THR A 611 -19.47 -20.02 -1.92
CA THR A 611 -19.80 -20.30 -3.32
C THR A 611 -20.39 -21.69 -3.48
N TYR A 612 -19.81 -22.71 -2.83
CA TYR A 612 -20.40 -24.05 -2.83
C TYR A 612 -21.80 -24.07 -2.18
N LEU A 613 -22.00 -23.34 -1.08
CA LEU A 613 -23.34 -23.18 -0.50
C LEU A 613 -24.33 -22.53 -1.47
N ALA A 614 -23.94 -21.48 -2.21
CA ALA A 614 -24.81 -20.87 -3.20
C ALA A 614 -25.26 -21.86 -4.30
N VAL A 615 -24.36 -22.71 -4.77
CA VAL A 615 -24.67 -23.77 -5.75
C VAL A 615 -25.56 -24.87 -5.14
N ALA A 616 -25.33 -25.22 -3.88
CA ALA A 616 -26.16 -26.16 -3.12
C ALA A 616 -27.60 -25.65 -3.02
N GLU A 617 -27.79 -24.38 -2.64
CA GLU A 617 -29.11 -23.77 -2.50
C GLU A 617 -29.83 -23.60 -3.84
N GLN A 618 -29.11 -23.32 -4.93
CA GLN A 618 -29.70 -23.34 -6.28
C GLN A 618 -30.23 -24.73 -6.66
N SER A 619 -29.58 -25.81 -6.21
CA SER A 619 -29.97 -27.19 -6.51
C SER A 619 -31.11 -27.70 -5.63
N ARG A 620 -31.27 -27.14 -4.42
CA ARG A 620 -32.22 -27.61 -3.41
C ARG A 620 -33.67 -27.70 -3.92
N PRO A 621 -34.27 -26.68 -4.58
CA PRO A 621 -35.64 -26.78 -5.10
C PRO A 621 -35.83 -27.88 -6.16
N LEU A 622 -34.76 -28.25 -6.87
CA LEU A 622 -34.81 -29.25 -7.94
C LEU A 622 -34.82 -30.68 -7.40
N THR A 623 -34.47 -30.89 -6.14
CA THR A 623 -34.46 -32.23 -5.49
C THR A 623 -35.85 -32.85 -5.37
N VAL A 624 -36.89 -32.02 -5.33
CA VAL A 624 -38.30 -32.46 -5.27
C VAL A 624 -38.97 -32.48 -6.65
N SER A 625 -38.18 -32.39 -7.74
CA SER A 625 -38.69 -32.43 -9.11
C SER A 625 -39.45 -33.74 -9.39
N PRO A 626 -40.59 -33.70 -10.11
CA PRO A 626 -41.28 -34.91 -10.56
C PRO A 626 -40.45 -35.78 -11.53
N ASP A 627 -39.46 -35.18 -12.21
CA ASP A 627 -38.51 -35.91 -13.04
C ASP A 627 -37.42 -36.52 -12.16
N THR A 628 -37.43 -37.85 -12.05
CA THR A 628 -36.50 -38.61 -11.20
C THR A 628 -35.04 -38.40 -11.56
N ASN A 629 -34.71 -38.14 -12.83
CA ASN A 629 -33.32 -37.91 -13.23
C ASN A 629 -32.85 -36.53 -12.78
N ILE A 630 -33.71 -35.51 -12.92
CA ILE A 630 -33.41 -34.15 -12.45
C ILE A 630 -33.29 -34.15 -10.92
N ALA A 631 -34.25 -34.76 -10.22
CA ALA A 631 -34.25 -34.87 -8.76
C ALA A 631 -32.98 -35.56 -8.25
N GLN A 632 -32.62 -36.73 -8.81
CA GLN A 632 -31.41 -37.46 -8.41
C GLN A 632 -30.13 -36.67 -8.70
N THR A 633 -30.07 -35.98 -9.84
CA THR A 633 -28.90 -35.15 -10.19
C THR A 633 -28.77 -33.99 -9.21
N ALA A 634 -29.87 -33.28 -8.94
CA ALA A 634 -29.91 -32.19 -7.98
C ALA A 634 -29.56 -32.64 -6.55
N GLU A 635 -30.01 -33.81 -6.13
CA GLU A 635 -29.67 -34.38 -4.82
C GLU A 635 -28.17 -34.71 -4.71
N ASN A 636 -27.60 -35.32 -5.75
CA ASN A 636 -26.16 -35.59 -5.80
C ASN A 636 -25.35 -34.29 -5.77
N THR A 637 -25.76 -33.28 -6.54
CA THR A 637 -25.12 -31.95 -6.53
C THR A 637 -25.24 -31.29 -5.16
N LEU A 638 -26.41 -31.31 -4.54
CA LEU A 638 -26.64 -30.76 -3.20
C LEU A 638 -25.69 -31.38 -2.17
N ILE A 639 -25.62 -32.72 -2.10
CA ILE A 639 -24.75 -33.45 -1.17
C ILE A 639 -23.27 -33.14 -1.44
N GLN A 640 -22.87 -33.14 -2.72
CA GLN A 640 -21.50 -32.85 -3.11
C GLN A 640 -21.09 -31.43 -2.72
N MET A 641 -21.92 -30.44 -3.04
CA MET A 641 -21.63 -29.04 -2.76
C MET A 641 -21.61 -28.75 -1.25
N LEU A 642 -22.53 -29.33 -0.46
CA LEU A 642 -22.50 -29.21 1.01
C LEU A 642 -21.23 -29.84 1.61
N THR A 643 -20.77 -30.98 1.10
CA THR A 643 -19.51 -31.61 1.53
C THR A 643 -18.29 -30.74 1.19
N LEU A 644 -18.26 -30.16 0.00
CA LEU A 644 -17.18 -29.26 -0.42
C LEU A 644 -17.18 -27.95 0.39
N ALA A 645 -18.37 -27.40 0.67
CA ALA A 645 -18.53 -26.23 1.53
C ALA A 645 -17.97 -26.49 2.94
N GLU A 646 -18.36 -27.60 3.56
CA GLU A 646 -17.85 -28.04 4.87
C GLU A 646 -16.32 -28.10 4.87
N SER A 647 -15.72 -28.80 3.89
CA SER A 647 -14.26 -28.93 3.80
C SER A 647 -13.55 -27.59 3.64
N ALA A 648 -14.11 -26.66 2.86
CA ALA A 648 -13.56 -25.32 2.69
C ALA A 648 -13.60 -24.50 3.99
N PHE A 649 -14.73 -24.55 4.72
CA PHE A 649 -14.85 -23.86 6.02
C PHE A 649 -13.97 -24.50 7.09
N GLU A 650 -13.84 -25.82 7.14
CA GLU A 650 -12.91 -26.50 8.03
C GLU A 650 -11.46 -26.06 7.76
N LYS A 651 -11.08 -25.88 6.49
CA LYS A 651 -9.76 -25.37 6.15
C LYS A 651 -9.55 -23.93 6.60
N ALA A 652 -10.56 -23.07 6.48
CA ALA A 652 -10.51 -21.71 7.01
C ALA A 652 -10.35 -21.69 8.54
N VAL A 653 -11.06 -22.57 9.25
CA VAL A 653 -10.94 -22.73 10.71
C VAL A 653 -9.57 -23.30 11.10
N GLU A 654 -8.99 -24.21 10.33
CA GLU A 654 -7.63 -24.73 10.56
C GLU A 654 -6.59 -23.60 10.45
N LEU A 655 -6.71 -22.74 9.42
CA LEU A 655 -5.80 -21.62 9.20
C LEU A 655 -5.93 -20.53 10.26
N LYS A 656 -7.13 -20.32 10.79
CA LYS A 656 -7.41 -19.36 11.86
C LYS A 656 -8.54 -19.87 12.77
N PRO A 657 -8.20 -20.51 13.90
CA PRO A 657 -9.18 -21.14 14.79
C PRO A 657 -10.23 -20.19 15.38
N ASN A 658 -9.95 -18.89 15.46
CA ASN A 658 -10.88 -17.87 15.94
C ASN A 658 -11.54 -17.05 14.82
N TYR A 659 -11.58 -17.56 13.58
CA TYR A 659 -12.20 -16.86 12.46
C TYR A 659 -13.73 -17.04 12.44
N ALA A 660 -14.44 -16.13 13.10
CA ALA A 660 -15.88 -16.19 13.28
C ALA A 660 -16.69 -16.39 11.97
N PRO A 661 -16.38 -15.73 10.83
CA PRO A 661 -17.11 -15.96 9.59
C PRO A 661 -17.11 -17.41 9.12
N ALA A 662 -15.99 -18.13 9.25
CA ALA A 662 -15.93 -19.54 8.86
C ALA A 662 -16.71 -20.45 9.80
N HIS A 663 -16.65 -20.23 11.11
CA HIS A 663 -17.44 -21.01 12.07
C HIS A 663 -18.94 -20.81 11.89
N PHE A 664 -19.37 -19.57 11.63
CA PHE A 664 -20.78 -19.27 11.33
C PHE A 664 -21.25 -20.05 10.09
N GLN A 665 -20.48 -19.98 9.00
CA GLN A 665 -20.85 -20.67 7.76
C GLN A 665 -20.75 -22.19 7.88
N LEU A 666 -19.86 -22.72 8.73
CA LEU A 666 -19.80 -24.15 9.05
C LEU A 666 -21.06 -24.61 9.80
N ALA A 667 -21.55 -23.81 10.75
CA ALA A 667 -22.81 -24.10 11.45
C ALA A 667 -24.00 -24.10 10.48
N VAL A 668 -24.09 -23.11 9.58
CA VAL A 668 -25.10 -23.09 8.49
C VAL A 668 -24.98 -24.33 7.62
N THR A 669 -23.76 -24.75 7.26
CA THR A 669 -23.54 -25.95 6.45
C THR A 669 -24.04 -27.21 7.16
N TYR A 670 -23.74 -27.36 8.45
CA TYR A 670 -24.22 -28.49 9.26
C TYR A 670 -25.74 -28.51 9.38
N GLU A 671 -26.37 -27.35 9.59
CA GLU A 671 -27.83 -27.22 9.59
C GLU A 671 -28.43 -27.68 8.24
N ARG A 672 -27.85 -27.22 7.12
CA ARG A 672 -28.27 -27.59 5.76
C ARG A 672 -28.05 -29.07 5.44
N GLN A 673 -27.12 -29.74 6.12
CA GLN A 673 -26.89 -31.19 6.09
C GLN A 673 -27.79 -31.98 7.07
N GLY A 674 -28.58 -31.30 7.91
CA GLY A 674 -29.41 -31.91 8.96
C GLY A 674 -28.65 -32.31 10.22
N ARG A 675 -27.37 -31.91 10.36
CA ARG A 675 -26.51 -32.16 11.53
C ARG A 675 -26.68 -31.06 12.57
N VAL A 676 -27.90 -30.94 13.11
CA VAL A 676 -28.29 -29.83 14.00
C VAL A 676 -27.43 -29.75 15.27
N GLU A 677 -27.04 -30.88 15.86
CA GLU A 677 -26.19 -30.90 17.06
C GLU A 677 -24.80 -30.28 16.80
N ASP A 678 -24.18 -30.63 15.67
CA ASP A 678 -22.89 -30.06 15.27
C ASP A 678 -23.05 -28.56 14.97
N ALA A 679 -24.17 -28.15 14.36
CA ALA A 679 -24.48 -26.76 14.07
C ALA A 679 -24.60 -25.93 15.36
N VAL A 680 -25.32 -26.42 16.37
CA VAL A 680 -25.44 -25.79 17.69
C VAL A 680 -24.05 -25.62 18.31
N GLY A 681 -23.25 -26.69 18.41
CA GLY A 681 -21.93 -26.61 19.04
C GLY A 681 -20.98 -25.61 18.36
N LYS A 682 -21.03 -25.50 17.02
CA LYS A 682 -20.28 -24.48 16.28
C LYS A 682 -20.82 -23.08 16.52
N MET A 683 -22.13 -22.87 16.49
CA MET A 683 -22.73 -21.56 16.70
C MET A 683 -22.54 -21.06 18.14
N GLU A 684 -22.57 -21.93 19.15
CA GLU A 684 -22.20 -21.62 20.53
C GLU A 684 -20.75 -21.11 20.61
N SER A 685 -19.84 -21.75 19.88
CA SER A 685 -18.44 -21.31 19.80
C SER A 685 -18.31 -19.92 19.17
N VAL A 686 -19.10 -19.59 18.14
CA VAL A 686 -19.14 -18.25 17.54
C VAL A 686 -19.64 -17.22 18.55
N ALA A 687 -20.73 -17.53 19.26
CA ALA A 687 -21.35 -16.64 20.23
C ALA A 687 -20.41 -16.24 21.39
N LEU A 688 -19.44 -17.09 21.74
CA LEU A 688 -18.44 -16.78 22.77
C LEU A 688 -17.56 -15.56 22.42
N TYR A 689 -17.20 -15.41 21.14
CA TYR A 689 -16.31 -14.35 20.66
C TYR A 689 -17.07 -13.18 19.99
N ASN A 690 -18.30 -13.42 19.50
CA ASN A 690 -19.16 -12.44 18.84
C ASN A 690 -20.41 -12.11 19.68
N GLN A 691 -20.22 -11.75 20.96
CA GLN A 691 -21.30 -11.53 21.93
C GLN A 691 -22.28 -10.40 21.57
N PHE A 692 -21.96 -9.56 20.59
CA PHE A 692 -22.80 -8.44 20.16
C PHE A 692 -23.37 -8.63 18.74
N ASP A 693 -23.15 -9.80 18.13
CA ASP A 693 -23.67 -10.10 16.81
C ASP A 693 -25.10 -10.65 16.91
N VAL A 694 -26.06 -9.83 16.47
CA VAL A 694 -27.48 -10.16 16.49
C VAL A 694 -27.78 -11.39 15.63
N GLY A 695 -27.13 -11.52 14.48
CA GLY A 695 -27.34 -12.63 13.55
C GLY A 695 -26.88 -13.96 14.18
N VAL A 696 -25.74 -13.96 14.85
CA VAL A 696 -25.22 -15.15 15.56
C VAL A 696 -26.20 -15.62 16.63
N HIS A 697 -26.65 -14.72 17.51
CA HIS A 697 -27.57 -15.10 18.59
C HIS A 697 -28.96 -15.49 18.08
N PHE A 698 -29.46 -14.81 17.05
CA PHE A 698 -30.72 -15.20 16.42
C PHE A 698 -30.65 -16.61 15.82
N GLN A 699 -29.60 -16.89 15.04
CA GLN A 699 -29.39 -18.22 14.46
C GLN A 699 -29.15 -19.29 15.53
N LEU A 700 -28.45 -18.98 16.61
CA LEU A 700 -28.30 -19.90 17.74
C LEU A 700 -29.66 -20.23 18.39
N GLY A 701 -30.53 -19.22 18.55
CA GLY A 701 -31.90 -19.43 19.04
C GLY A 701 -32.72 -20.34 18.13
N MET A 702 -32.62 -20.13 16.81
CA MET A 702 -33.24 -20.99 15.80
C MET A 702 -32.73 -22.43 15.86
N LEU A 703 -31.42 -22.62 16.00
CA LEU A 703 -30.82 -23.95 16.09
C LEU A 703 -31.24 -24.70 17.36
N TYR A 704 -31.37 -24.03 18.51
CA TYR A 704 -31.92 -24.64 19.72
C TYR A 704 -33.39 -25.05 19.54
N VAL A 705 -34.20 -24.17 18.94
CA VAL A 705 -35.60 -24.51 18.59
C VAL A 705 -35.65 -25.75 17.69
N GLN A 706 -34.76 -25.85 16.71
CA GLN A 706 -34.70 -26.96 15.77
C GLN A 706 -34.20 -28.26 16.42
N ARG A 707 -33.19 -28.19 17.30
CA ARG A 707 -32.65 -29.35 18.02
C ARG A 707 -33.69 -29.94 18.97
N ASN A 708 -34.44 -29.08 19.67
CA ASN A 708 -35.58 -29.45 20.52
C ASN A 708 -35.22 -30.48 21.62
N ASP A 709 -34.00 -30.40 22.18
CA ASP A 709 -33.60 -31.21 23.33
C ASP A 709 -34.12 -30.60 24.66
N PRO A 710 -34.18 -31.38 25.75
CA PRO A 710 -34.61 -30.87 27.05
C PRO A 710 -33.76 -29.68 27.53
N GLY A 711 -34.39 -28.51 27.67
CA GLY A 711 -33.73 -27.26 28.08
C GLY A 711 -33.37 -26.32 26.93
N ASP A 712 -33.52 -26.74 25.67
CA ASP A 712 -33.21 -25.90 24.52
C ASP A 712 -34.17 -24.71 24.37
N LEU A 713 -35.43 -24.86 24.77
CA LEU A 713 -36.38 -23.74 24.74
C LEU A 713 -35.93 -22.60 25.68
N ASP A 714 -35.34 -22.91 26.83
CA ASP A 714 -34.78 -21.91 27.74
C ASP A 714 -33.53 -21.24 27.15
N LEU A 715 -32.68 -22.01 26.45
CA LEU A 715 -31.51 -21.49 25.76
C LEU A 715 -31.90 -20.61 24.56
N ALA A 716 -32.87 -21.05 23.74
CA ALA A 716 -33.42 -20.30 22.62
C ALA A 716 -34.02 -18.97 23.09
N LYS A 717 -34.81 -19.00 24.15
CA LYS A 717 -35.36 -17.82 24.81
C LYS A 717 -34.28 -16.85 25.26
N THR A 718 -33.22 -17.36 25.87
CA THR A 718 -32.06 -16.53 26.29
C THR A 718 -31.40 -15.86 25.09
N SER A 719 -31.21 -16.60 23.99
CA SER A 719 -30.64 -16.07 22.75
C SER A 719 -31.54 -15.00 22.11
N PHE A 720 -32.85 -15.22 22.00
CA PHE A 720 -33.77 -14.20 21.46
C PHE A 720 -33.90 -12.97 22.36
N LEU A 721 -33.92 -13.13 23.68
CA LEU A 721 -33.88 -11.99 24.62
C LEU A 721 -32.59 -11.18 24.48
N HIS A 722 -31.47 -11.84 24.18
CA HIS A 722 -30.21 -11.15 23.91
C HIS A 722 -30.26 -10.37 22.61
N VAL A 723 -30.85 -10.93 21.54
CA VAL A 723 -31.13 -10.20 20.29
C VAL A 723 -31.98 -8.95 20.56
N ILE A 724 -33.09 -9.09 21.28
CA ILE A 724 -34.00 -7.98 21.62
C ILE A 724 -33.29 -6.91 22.46
N LYS A 725 -32.38 -7.31 23.35
CA LYS A 725 -31.58 -6.37 24.15
C LYS A 725 -30.66 -5.51 23.29
N LEU A 726 -30.12 -6.08 22.20
CA LEU A 726 -29.26 -5.36 21.26
C LEU A 726 -30.06 -4.54 20.25
N VAL A 727 -31.13 -5.14 19.70
CA VAL A 727 -32.03 -4.54 18.72
C VAL A 727 -33.48 -4.77 19.15
N PRO A 728 -34.07 -3.84 19.91
CA PRO A 728 -35.44 -3.97 20.42
C PRO A 728 -36.53 -4.00 19.35
N ALA A 729 -36.20 -3.68 18.10
CA ALA A 729 -37.12 -3.69 16.96
C ALA A 729 -36.94 -4.93 16.07
N TYR A 730 -36.19 -5.96 16.51
CA TYR A 730 -35.95 -7.15 15.72
C TYR A 730 -37.19 -8.06 15.72
N SER A 731 -38.08 -7.80 14.76
CA SER A 731 -39.40 -8.44 14.62
C SER A 731 -39.37 -9.95 14.82
N ASN A 732 -38.48 -10.63 14.09
CA ASN A 732 -38.40 -12.09 14.11
C ASN A 732 -38.02 -12.65 15.50
N ALA A 733 -37.24 -11.94 16.31
CA ALA A 733 -36.89 -12.40 17.66
C ALA A 733 -38.10 -12.35 18.60
N HIS A 734 -38.92 -11.29 18.51
CA HIS A 734 -40.21 -11.21 19.23
C HIS A 734 -41.17 -12.31 18.77
N TRP A 735 -41.21 -12.60 17.46
CA TRP A 735 -42.03 -13.66 16.89
C TRP A 735 -41.70 -15.07 17.42
N PHE A 736 -40.42 -15.42 17.49
CA PHE A 736 -40.00 -16.68 18.07
C PHE A 736 -40.16 -16.71 19.59
N LEU A 737 -39.89 -15.60 20.29
CA LEU A 737 -40.07 -15.50 21.73
C LEU A 737 -41.55 -15.67 22.13
N ALA A 738 -42.48 -15.10 21.36
CA ALA A 738 -43.92 -15.32 21.53
C ALA A 738 -44.28 -16.82 21.46
N SER A 739 -43.67 -17.54 20.53
CA SER A 739 -43.88 -18.98 20.34
C SER A 739 -43.39 -19.79 21.53
N ILE A 740 -42.24 -19.42 22.11
CA ILE A 740 -41.71 -20.07 23.30
C ILE A 740 -42.64 -19.81 24.50
N TYR A 741 -43.08 -18.56 24.72
CA TYR A 741 -44.04 -18.25 25.80
C TYR A 741 -45.39 -18.96 25.62
N GLU A 742 -45.86 -19.08 24.38
CA GLU A 742 -47.07 -19.82 24.03
C GLU A 742 -46.94 -21.30 24.42
N GLN A 743 -45.79 -21.92 24.13
CA GLN A 743 -45.49 -23.31 24.49
C GLN A 743 -45.31 -23.54 26.00
N GLU A 744 -44.75 -22.55 26.70
CA GLU A 744 -44.65 -22.53 28.18
C GLU A 744 -46.01 -22.29 28.87
N GLY A 745 -47.03 -21.85 28.13
CA GLY A 745 -48.36 -21.51 28.65
C GLY A 745 -48.48 -20.09 29.22
N ASP A 746 -47.46 -19.25 29.07
CA ASP A 746 -47.48 -17.83 29.46
C ASP A 746 -48.12 -16.97 28.36
N ILE A 747 -49.42 -17.18 28.14
CA ILE A 747 -50.18 -16.54 27.05
C ILE A 747 -50.17 -15.01 27.15
N ALA A 748 -50.09 -14.45 28.36
CA ALA A 748 -50.03 -13.01 28.56
C ALA A 748 -48.76 -12.41 27.93
N LYS A 749 -47.60 -13.05 28.13
CA LYS A 749 -46.37 -12.61 27.47
C LYS A 749 -46.37 -12.91 25.98
N ALA A 750 -46.89 -14.07 25.57
CA ALA A 750 -47.00 -14.39 24.14
C ALA A 750 -47.81 -13.31 23.37
N VAL A 751 -48.94 -12.87 23.93
CA VAL A 751 -49.75 -11.77 23.35
C VAL A 751 -48.95 -10.48 23.29
N GLN A 752 -48.24 -10.11 24.36
CA GLN A 752 -47.42 -8.90 24.40
C GLN A 752 -46.34 -8.89 23.30
N GLU A 753 -45.64 -10.02 23.11
CA GLU A 753 -44.61 -10.14 22.07
C GLU A 753 -45.22 -10.07 20.66
N VAL A 754 -46.37 -10.72 20.41
CA VAL A 754 -47.07 -10.64 19.10
C VAL A 754 -47.61 -9.23 18.83
N GLU A 755 -48.06 -8.50 19.84
CA GLU A 755 -48.46 -7.08 19.68
C GLU A 755 -47.27 -6.21 19.22
N ILE A 756 -46.06 -6.48 19.71
CA ILE A 756 -44.84 -5.81 19.24
C ILE A 756 -44.57 -6.17 17.78
N VAL A 757 -44.63 -7.45 17.42
CA VAL A 757 -44.48 -7.91 16.02
C VAL A 757 -45.50 -7.23 15.10
N LEU A 758 -46.74 -7.06 15.55
CA LEU A 758 -47.79 -6.37 14.77
C LEU A 758 -47.50 -4.87 14.61
N GLN A 759 -46.94 -4.23 15.64
CA GLN A 759 -46.51 -2.82 15.54
C GLN A 759 -45.35 -2.65 14.56
N LEU A 760 -44.44 -3.62 14.51
CA LEU A 760 -43.29 -3.63 13.60
C LEU A 760 -43.69 -3.97 12.16
N ASN A 761 -44.75 -4.78 11.97
CA ASN A 761 -45.23 -5.25 10.66
C ASN A 761 -46.74 -5.00 10.51
N PRO A 762 -47.17 -3.73 10.38
CA PRO A 762 -48.59 -3.39 10.35
C PRO A 762 -49.26 -3.97 9.10
N GLY A 763 -50.42 -4.62 9.27
CA GLY A 763 -51.21 -5.21 8.18
C GLY A 763 -50.73 -6.58 7.72
N ASN A 764 -49.89 -7.27 8.51
CA ASN A 764 -49.51 -8.64 8.24
C ASN A 764 -50.60 -9.62 8.75
N ASP A 765 -51.37 -10.20 7.82
CA ASP A 765 -52.47 -11.13 8.10
C ASP A 765 -52.06 -12.33 8.99
N LEU A 766 -50.83 -12.82 8.85
CA LEU A 766 -50.30 -13.93 9.66
C LEU A 766 -50.15 -13.51 11.12
N VAL A 767 -49.67 -12.30 11.36
CA VAL A 767 -49.48 -11.76 12.71
C VAL A 767 -50.82 -11.45 13.36
N GLU A 768 -51.75 -10.82 12.62
CA GLU A 768 -53.10 -10.49 13.11
C GLU A 768 -53.89 -11.75 13.48
N SER A 769 -53.90 -12.75 12.59
CA SER A 769 -54.59 -14.03 12.84
C SER A 769 -53.99 -14.79 14.03
N ARG A 770 -52.67 -14.74 14.22
CA ARG A 770 -52.02 -15.33 15.40
C ARG A 770 -52.40 -14.59 16.69
N LEU A 771 -52.48 -13.26 16.66
CA LEU A 771 -52.88 -12.47 17.82
C LEU A 771 -54.33 -12.79 18.23
N GLU A 772 -55.25 -12.81 17.28
CA GLU A 772 -56.66 -13.17 17.54
C GLU A 772 -56.79 -14.59 18.12
N ARG A 773 -56.03 -15.53 17.57
CA ARG A 773 -55.96 -16.91 18.06
C ARG A 773 -55.48 -16.99 19.52
N LEU A 774 -54.41 -16.28 19.86
CA LEU A 774 -53.87 -16.23 21.23
C LEU A 774 -54.85 -15.58 22.21
N VAL A 775 -55.49 -14.47 21.83
CA VAL A 775 -56.47 -13.74 22.66
C VAL A 775 -57.75 -14.54 22.90
N THR A 776 -58.16 -15.36 21.93
CA THR A 776 -59.30 -16.28 22.06
C THR A 776 -58.96 -17.59 22.79
N GLY A 777 -57.73 -17.72 23.30
CA GLY A 777 -57.28 -18.84 24.14
C GLY A 777 -56.90 -20.10 23.36
N GLN A 778 -56.71 -20.01 22.05
CA GLN A 778 -56.29 -21.13 21.21
C GLN A 778 -54.76 -21.18 21.15
N ILE A 779 -54.17 -22.21 21.79
CA ILE A 779 -52.72 -22.39 21.89
C ILE A 779 -52.24 -23.34 20.79
N SER A 780 -51.11 -23.03 20.16
CA SER A 780 -50.37 -23.91 19.27
C SER A 780 -49.02 -24.23 19.89
N THR A 781 -48.62 -25.49 19.78
CA THR A 781 -47.29 -25.94 20.19
C THR A 781 -46.30 -25.97 19.02
N SER A 782 -46.74 -25.60 17.82
CA SER A 782 -45.86 -25.52 16.64
C SER A 782 -45.14 -24.18 16.64
N ILE A 783 -43.81 -24.21 16.57
CA ILE A 783 -43.03 -22.99 16.33
C ILE A 783 -43.11 -22.67 14.83
N PRO A 784 -43.64 -21.50 14.45
CA PRO A 784 -43.79 -21.11 13.05
C PRO A 784 -42.46 -20.76 12.40
N GLU A 785 -42.45 -20.68 11.07
CA GLU A 785 -41.33 -20.12 10.32
C GLU A 785 -41.16 -18.62 10.62
N ALA A 786 -40.00 -18.07 10.25
CA ALA A 786 -39.73 -16.64 10.37
C ALA A 786 -40.72 -15.85 9.50
N ILE A 787 -41.06 -14.64 9.93
CA ILE A 787 -41.86 -13.72 9.13
C ILE A 787 -40.96 -13.15 8.04
N GLU A 788 -41.37 -13.29 6.79
CA GLU A 788 -40.80 -12.53 5.67
C GLU A 788 -41.15 -11.05 5.87
N GLU A 789 -40.11 -10.21 5.94
CA GLU A 789 -40.23 -8.75 6.09
C GLU A 789 -40.78 -8.06 4.84
#